data_AF-A0A0P7U936-F1
#
_entry.id   AF-A0A0P7U936-F1
#
_cell.length_a   1.000
_cell.length_b   1.000
_cell.length_c   1.000
_cell.angle_alpha   90.00
_cell.angle_beta   90.00
_cell.angle_gamma   90.00
#
_symmetry.space_group_name_H-M   'P 1'
#
loop_
_entity.id
_entity.type
_entity.pdbx_description
1 polymer ?
#
loop_
_entity_poly.entity_id
_entity_poly.type
_entity_poly.pdbx_seq_one_letter_code
_entity_poly.pdbx_strand_id
1 'polypeptide(L)'
;MQRTRRSCSPTRAPSTGRSPARAPPVKGGSYNSELMRILRERDEMQAMLDRYERHLSEVQANIKVLSTERDKISMQYQQVSTRNRGIEMSSSTCNMITMTITLSRPNPHPGHFLFASSPQAQEEIVQLRREMMKSKLPRSPKINMTVQTILKRLEAERDKLEADLRRMTTERDSLREQLKISQETAISNRAHLEQRVEDLQTTILTLEQERGEQKSRQTWMKEAVTRLEEEVHNWSSKMAVTEEELSKAKTECSILRQDACCLIVLFFSSAVVHRLSNSQVENALSESQRKLTSKIAELQSTQERNKQMDKKNERQMLSLTITNSMAAGCHMSVVEFSKFHLLLQESGSQHQYVRLIFYQLIDICGFVCLESLKQMLTGLREEVSTLQITLGELDQRRDTLQEQLEVKNTLLTTANEQLENKEKTMRSLQVSVEELEKSVRSIQGMLSEREHELDATQMRLNEVCKELTAAVKAKEAALRENTQLQADLEKSRLESQVATQTGALKREADNSTLEAMDLKRKIQDYVADISRMEDLLASKERECRELQESRRRMSIQAESWEEQARQAEGVASEMRLELLTSETERQKLKDKVEGLEASLQEALSAERSANSQVSQLNRSLLQAEEELRQAQSERTAAQSELEKTRQLCIKLDDSKELVLQELDSCRSEVELLRKQLVTERLSLRDLEAMLMSLREKEHQQLLNSQERQTELQLLRDKLSTAENIVSSQSREVAQIRTRSAQLEADLEMTKRQLSTERFERQGCHSILSHLCDFPICALERAVQELRRQGLSTALRPSSPLAHRSHSPRTSWSPEHTYHGPSGHLLPERSLERSVILRDPYD
;
A
#
# COMPACT_ATOMS: atom_id res chain seq x y z
N MET A 1 -45.29 -30.67 34.48
CA MET A 1 -46.54 -29.85 34.43
C MET A 1 -46.18 -28.37 34.42
N GLN A 2 -47.14 -27.50 34.05
CA GLN A 2 -47.45 -26.16 34.59
C GLN A 2 -46.38 -25.34 35.38
N ARG A 3 -46.26 -24.00 35.27
CA ARG A 3 -46.76 -22.99 34.29
C ARG A 3 -46.25 -21.57 34.65
N THR A 4 -45.71 -20.81 33.68
CA THR A 4 -45.74 -19.31 33.64
C THR A 4 -45.04 -18.49 34.77
N ARG A 5 -44.76 -17.16 34.67
CA ARG A 5 -45.21 -16.08 33.75
C ARG A 5 -44.25 -14.84 33.73
N ARG A 6 -44.05 -14.25 32.52
CA ARG A 6 -43.75 -12.80 32.22
C ARG A 6 -42.42 -12.21 32.73
N SER A 7 -41.82 -11.18 32.10
CA SER A 7 -42.07 -10.40 30.85
C SER A 7 -40.72 -9.77 30.38
N CYS A 8 -40.49 -9.22 29.17
CA CYS A 8 -41.32 -8.52 28.18
C CYS A 8 -41.11 -9.01 26.72
N SER A 9 -41.72 -8.32 25.74
CA SER A 9 -42.00 -8.84 24.39
C SER A 9 -41.15 -8.25 23.24
N PRO A 10 -40.89 -9.01 22.15
CA PRO A 10 -40.58 -8.46 20.83
C PRO A 10 -41.87 -8.11 20.05
N THR A 11 -41.76 -7.29 19.00
CA THR A 11 -42.88 -6.90 18.12
C THR A 11 -42.58 -7.23 16.65
N ARG A 12 -43.64 -7.52 15.88
CA ARG A 12 -43.63 -8.16 14.56
C ARG A 12 -44.07 -7.17 13.47
N ALA A 13 -43.55 -7.32 12.25
CA ALA A 13 -44.00 -6.54 11.09
C ALA A 13 -45.47 -6.84 10.69
N PRO A 14 -46.13 -5.86 10.08
CA PRO A 14 -46.87 -6.13 8.82
C PRO A 14 -46.52 -5.11 7.71
N SER A 15 -47.16 -5.26 6.55
CA SER A 15 -46.83 -4.60 5.28
C SER A 15 -47.89 -3.60 4.78
N THR A 16 -47.65 -3.05 3.57
CA THR A 16 -48.55 -2.30 2.65
C THR A 16 -48.46 -0.77 2.62
N GLY A 17 -48.62 -0.21 1.41
CA GLY A 17 -48.51 1.22 1.06
C GLY A 17 -47.12 1.62 0.54
N ARG A 18 -46.98 2.50 -0.47
CA ARG A 18 -47.97 3.11 -1.39
C ARG A 18 -47.23 3.65 -2.63
N SER A 19 -47.81 3.58 -3.83
CA SER A 19 -47.14 4.06 -5.07
C SER A 19 -46.93 5.58 -5.08
N PRO A 20 -45.86 6.11 -5.72
CA PRO A 20 -45.63 7.55 -5.80
C PRO A 20 -46.70 8.28 -6.62
N ALA A 21 -47.31 9.31 -6.05
CA ALA A 21 -48.29 10.15 -6.74
C ALA A 21 -47.61 11.25 -7.56
N ARG A 22 -48.14 11.50 -8.75
CA ARG A 22 -47.68 12.50 -9.73
C ARG A 22 -47.90 13.93 -9.20
N ALA A 23 -46.83 14.71 -9.06
CA ALA A 23 -46.89 16.14 -8.72
C ALA A 23 -46.57 17.04 -9.94
N PRO A 24 -47.16 18.25 -10.06
CA PRO A 24 -46.96 19.16 -11.20
C PRO A 24 -45.65 19.98 -11.09
N PRO A 25 -45.06 20.41 -12.22
CA PRO A 25 -43.78 21.12 -12.23
C PRO A 25 -43.91 22.62 -11.94
N VAL A 26 -43.33 23.07 -10.82
CA VAL A 26 -43.10 24.50 -10.57
C VAL A 26 -41.75 24.90 -11.16
N LYS A 27 -41.76 25.67 -12.26
CA LYS A 27 -40.55 26.30 -12.81
C LYS A 27 -40.07 27.41 -11.89
N GLY A 28 -38.76 27.52 -11.64
CA GLY A 28 -38.15 28.75 -11.10
C GLY A 28 -36.94 28.59 -10.16
N GLY A 29 -36.70 27.43 -9.54
CA GLY A 29 -35.68 27.29 -8.48
C GLY A 29 -34.39 26.52 -8.84
N SER A 30 -34.49 25.45 -9.63
CA SER A 30 -33.45 24.38 -9.68
C SER A 30 -32.06 24.84 -10.12
N TYR A 31 -31.99 25.67 -11.18
CA TYR A 31 -30.74 26.05 -11.82
C TYR A 31 -29.71 26.69 -10.88
N ASN A 32 -30.14 27.48 -9.90
CA ASN A 32 -29.21 28.14 -8.98
C ASN A 32 -28.64 27.15 -7.94
N SER A 33 -29.45 26.18 -7.48
CA SER A 33 -28.96 25.08 -6.63
C SER A 33 -28.04 24.11 -7.36
N GLU A 34 -28.31 23.83 -8.63
CA GLU A 34 -27.48 22.93 -9.45
C GLU A 34 -26.16 23.62 -9.84
N LEU A 35 -26.18 24.89 -10.24
CA LEU A 35 -24.98 25.69 -10.46
C LEU A 35 -24.11 25.78 -9.19
N MET A 36 -24.72 26.06 -8.02
CA MET A 36 -24.01 26.08 -6.73
C MET A 36 -23.58 24.69 -6.24
N ARG A 37 -23.98 23.60 -6.89
CA ARG A 37 -23.42 22.25 -6.68
C ARG A 37 -22.24 22.01 -7.61
N ILE A 38 -22.40 22.28 -8.91
CA ILE A 38 -21.35 22.16 -9.95
C ILE A 38 -20.13 23.04 -9.62
N LEU A 39 -20.33 24.24 -9.07
CA LEU A 39 -19.23 25.10 -8.62
C LEU A 39 -18.42 24.46 -7.48
N ARG A 40 -19.09 23.81 -6.51
CA ARG A 40 -18.41 23.06 -5.43
C ARG A 40 -17.73 21.80 -5.94
N GLU A 41 -18.39 21.03 -6.80
CA GLU A 41 -17.80 19.86 -7.47
C GLU A 41 -16.52 20.26 -8.24
N ARG A 42 -16.53 21.42 -8.92
CA ARG A 42 -15.35 21.98 -9.60
C ARG A 42 -14.25 22.43 -8.62
N ASP A 43 -14.60 23.10 -7.53
CA ASP A 43 -13.61 23.55 -6.54
C ASP A 43 -12.99 22.39 -5.75
N GLU A 44 -13.76 21.33 -5.50
CA GLU A 44 -13.29 20.07 -4.91
C GLU A 44 -12.37 19.31 -5.88
N MET A 45 -12.72 19.24 -7.17
CA MET A 45 -11.84 18.68 -8.21
C MET A 45 -10.55 19.47 -8.37
N GLN A 46 -10.59 20.81 -8.36
CA GLN A 46 -9.39 21.65 -8.38
C GLN A 46 -8.51 21.40 -7.15
N ALA A 47 -9.11 21.37 -5.94
CA ALA A 47 -8.39 21.08 -4.71
C ALA A 47 -7.80 19.66 -4.66
N MET A 48 -8.28 18.72 -5.48
CA MET A 48 -7.66 17.41 -5.71
C MET A 48 -6.53 17.48 -6.75
N LEU A 49 -6.70 18.20 -7.86
CA LEU A 49 -5.63 18.43 -8.83
C LEU A 49 -4.41 19.09 -8.18
N ASP A 50 -4.60 20.16 -7.40
CA ASP A 50 -3.53 20.83 -6.65
C ASP A 50 -2.77 19.87 -5.70
N ARG A 51 -3.45 18.84 -5.17
CA ARG A 51 -2.84 17.80 -4.32
C ARG A 51 -2.02 16.82 -5.16
N TYR A 52 -2.54 16.39 -6.30
CA TYR A 52 -1.82 15.53 -7.24
C TYR A 52 -0.58 16.22 -7.83
N GLU A 53 -0.65 17.52 -8.15
CA GLU A 53 0.51 18.30 -8.61
C GLU A 53 1.60 18.42 -7.53
N ARG A 54 1.20 18.65 -6.27
CA ARG A 54 2.14 18.64 -5.14
C ARG A 54 2.75 17.26 -4.92
N HIS A 55 1.97 16.18 -4.97
CA HIS A 55 2.47 14.81 -4.86
C HIS A 55 3.39 14.43 -6.04
N LEU A 56 3.09 14.86 -7.27
CA LEU A 56 3.97 14.69 -8.42
C LEU A 56 5.29 15.46 -8.25
N SER A 57 5.24 16.66 -7.69
CA SER A 57 6.43 17.47 -7.38
C SER A 57 7.31 16.81 -6.32
N GLU A 58 6.70 16.23 -5.29
CA GLU A 58 7.38 15.45 -4.24
C GLU A 58 8.00 14.16 -4.80
N VAL A 59 7.26 13.41 -5.61
CA VAL A 59 7.79 12.22 -6.32
C VAL A 59 8.96 12.59 -7.23
N GLN A 60 8.90 13.72 -7.96
CA GLN A 60 10.04 14.22 -8.75
C GLN A 60 11.24 14.62 -7.89
N ALA A 61 11.03 15.17 -6.70
CA ALA A 61 12.11 15.46 -5.75
C ALA A 61 12.75 14.16 -5.22
N ASN A 62 11.93 13.19 -4.82
CA ASN A 62 12.38 11.89 -4.33
C ASN A 62 13.14 11.10 -5.41
N ILE A 63 12.69 11.13 -6.68
CA ILE A 63 13.41 10.53 -7.81
C ILE A 63 14.79 11.17 -8.02
N LYS A 64 14.95 12.49 -7.80
CA LYS A 64 16.25 13.16 -7.86
C LYS A 64 17.18 12.69 -6.72
N VAL A 65 16.69 12.66 -5.49
CA VAL A 65 17.47 12.17 -4.33
C VAL A 65 17.90 10.72 -4.54
N LEU A 66 16.95 9.81 -4.81
CA LEU A 66 17.21 8.39 -5.06
C LEU A 66 18.15 8.18 -6.27
N SER A 67 18.12 9.04 -7.28
CA SER A 67 19.10 9.01 -8.37
C SER A 67 20.51 9.38 -7.89
N THR A 68 20.66 10.46 -7.13
CA THR A 68 21.97 10.83 -6.56
C THR A 68 22.52 9.80 -5.56
N GLU A 69 21.66 9.13 -4.80
CA GLU A 69 22.05 8.04 -3.91
C GLU A 69 22.45 6.79 -4.70
N ARG A 70 21.68 6.39 -5.70
CA ARG A 70 22.02 5.30 -6.64
C ARG A 70 23.34 5.56 -7.34
N ASP A 71 23.58 6.77 -7.85
CA ASP A 71 24.84 7.13 -8.52
C ASP A 71 26.04 7.12 -7.53
N LYS A 72 25.84 7.60 -6.31
CA LYS A 72 26.82 7.51 -5.21
C LYS A 72 27.13 6.06 -4.83
N ILE A 73 26.12 5.19 -4.76
CA ILE A 73 26.26 3.76 -4.49
C ILE A 73 26.98 3.06 -5.66
N SER A 74 26.65 3.38 -6.91
CA SER A 74 27.38 2.88 -8.08
C SER A 74 28.86 3.28 -8.05
N MET A 75 29.16 4.54 -7.68
CA MET A 75 30.53 5.02 -7.56
C MET A 75 31.29 4.32 -6.41
N GLN A 76 30.64 4.08 -5.27
CA GLN A 76 31.20 3.29 -4.17
C GLN A 76 31.40 1.82 -4.56
N TYR A 77 30.46 1.20 -5.27
CA TYR A 77 30.57 -0.17 -5.76
C TYR A 77 31.72 -0.31 -6.77
N GLN A 78 31.89 0.65 -7.68
CA GLN A 78 33.01 0.70 -8.61
C GLN A 78 34.36 0.92 -7.90
N GLN A 79 34.39 1.71 -6.82
CA GLN A 79 35.56 1.90 -5.97
C GLN A 79 35.91 0.63 -5.16
N VAL A 80 34.92 -0.10 -4.64
CA VAL A 80 35.11 -1.40 -3.98
C VAL A 80 35.54 -2.47 -4.99
N SER A 81 34.94 -2.51 -6.18
CA SER A 81 35.31 -3.42 -7.27
C SER A 81 36.77 -3.21 -7.71
N THR A 82 37.19 -1.98 -7.96
CA THR A 82 38.59 -1.66 -8.30
C THR A 82 39.56 -1.95 -7.15
N ARG A 83 39.16 -1.69 -5.90
CA ARG A 83 39.96 -2.06 -4.72
C ARG A 83 40.10 -3.58 -4.56
N ASN A 84 39.02 -4.34 -4.76
CA ASN A 84 39.05 -5.79 -4.75
C ASN A 84 39.92 -6.34 -5.88
N ARG A 85 39.85 -5.78 -7.10
CA ARG A 85 40.75 -6.14 -8.21
C ARG A 85 42.23 -5.88 -7.90
N GLY A 86 42.53 -4.81 -7.15
CA GLY A 86 43.86 -4.55 -6.62
C GLY A 86 44.29 -5.57 -5.54
N ILE A 87 43.37 -5.98 -4.67
CA ILE A 87 43.60 -7.03 -3.68
C ILE A 87 43.83 -8.39 -4.37
N GLU A 88 43.03 -8.75 -5.38
CA GLU A 88 43.18 -9.94 -6.22
C GLU A 88 44.53 -9.98 -6.93
N MET A 89 44.98 -8.86 -7.52
CA MET A 89 46.32 -8.71 -8.09
C MET A 89 47.42 -8.98 -7.05
N SER A 90 47.30 -8.40 -5.85
CA SER A 90 48.28 -8.61 -4.77
C SER A 90 48.24 -10.03 -4.20
N SER A 91 47.06 -10.65 -4.13
CA SER A 91 46.84 -12.04 -3.70
C SER A 91 47.39 -13.03 -4.73
N SER A 92 47.17 -12.80 -6.02
CA SER A 92 47.76 -13.58 -7.11
C SER A 92 49.30 -13.51 -7.08
N THR A 93 49.86 -12.32 -6.81
CA THR A 93 51.31 -12.14 -6.63
C THR A 93 51.83 -12.91 -5.40
N CYS A 94 51.12 -12.86 -4.27
CA CYS A 94 51.45 -13.61 -3.05
C CYS A 94 51.36 -15.14 -3.27
N ASN A 95 50.34 -15.59 -3.99
CA ASN A 95 50.14 -17.00 -4.34
C ASN A 95 51.22 -17.50 -5.29
N MET A 96 51.66 -16.70 -6.27
CA MET A 96 52.81 -17.03 -7.14
C MET A 96 54.11 -17.21 -6.33
N ILE A 97 54.41 -16.30 -5.40
CA ILE A 97 55.57 -16.42 -4.50
C ILE A 97 55.44 -17.69 -3.64
N THR A 98 54.25 -17.98 -3.11
CA THR A 98 53.97 -19.17 -2.30
C THR A 98 54.11 -20.46 -3.11
N MET A 99 53.68 -20.48 -4.38
CA MET A 99 53.89 -21.61 -5.31
C MET A 99 55.37 -21.83 -5.63
N THR A 100 56.15 -20.75 -5.85
CA THR A 100 57.59 -20.87 -6.10
C THR A 100 58.34 -21.46 -4.88
N ILE A 101 57.94 -21.08 -3.66
CA ILE A 101 58.53 -21.62 -2.42
C ILE A 101 58.11 -23.08 -2.19
N THR A 102 56.86 -23.45 -2.49
CA THR A 102 56.35 -24.82 -2.25
C THR A 102 56.80 -25.84 -3.29
N LEU A 103 56.95 -25.46 -4.57
CA LEU A 103 57.49 -26.34 -5.61
C LEU A 103 58.97 -26.71 -5.42
N SER A 104 59.66 -26.09 -4.46
CA SER A 104 61.05 -26.39 -4.10
C SER A 104 61.20 -27.43 -2.97
N ARG A 105 60.12 -28.12 -2.57
CA ARG A 105 60.16 -29.23 -1.58
C ARG A 105 59.38 -30.46 -2.06
N PRO A 106 59.93 -31.68 -1.90
CA PRO A 106 59.21 -32.91 -2.22
C PRO A 106 58.04 -33.16 -1.26
N ASN A 107 56.94 -33.68 -1.78
CA ASN A 107 55.65 -33.79 -1.11
C ASN A 107 55.46 -35.15 -0.40
N PRO A 108 55.21 -35.19 0.93
CA PRO A 108 54.78 -36.40 1.63
C PRO A 108 53.25 -36.53 1.64
N HIS A 109 52.72 -37.72 1.32
CA HIS A 109 51.27 -37.97 1.27
C HIS A 109 50.59 -37.90 2.65
N PRO A 110 49.30 -37.51 2.71
CA PRO A 110 48.54 -37.47 3.96
C PRO A 110 48.08 -38.89 4.39
N GLY A 111 48.74 -39.47 5.39
CA GLY A 111 48.33 -40.73 6.01
C GLY A 111 49.18 -41.09 7.22
N HIS A 112 48.58 -41.77 8.20
CA HIS A 112 49.24 -42.34 9.39
C HIS A 112 50.04 -41.37 10.29
N PHE A 113 49.32 -40.53 11.04
CA PHE A 113 49.74 -40.15 12.41
C PHE A 113 49.03 -41.03 13.45
N LEU A 114 49.22 -42.35 13.35
CA LEU A 114 49.06 -43.23 14.51
C LEU A 114 50.29 -43.00 15.41
N PHE A 115 50.06 -42.81 16.71
CA PHE A 115 51.14 -42.59 17.67
C PHE A 115 51.81 -43.93 18.01
N ALA A 116 52.58 -44.46 17.04
CA ALA A 116 53.34 -45.68 17.19
C ALA A 116 54.53 -45.45 18.13
N SER A 117 54.33 -45.74 19.41
CA SER A 117 55.41 -45.95 20.38
C SER A 117 56.48 -46.85 19.76
N SER A 118 57.73 -46.37 19.63
CA SER A 118 58.77 -47.22 19.03
C SER A 118 59.05 -48.42 19.95
N PRO A 119 59.27 -49.62 19.41
CA PRO A 119 59.62 -50.79 20.22
C PRO A 119 60.84 -50.53 21.10
N GLN A 120 61.83 -49.78 20.58
CA GLN A 120 63.04 -49.38 21.31
C GLN A 120 62.73 -48.57 22.58
N ALA A 121 61.82 -47.59 22.53
CA ALA A 121 61.48 -46.80 23.71
C ALA A 121 60.81 -47.65 24.80
N GLN A 122 60.00 -48.64 24.43
CA GLN A 122 59.39 -49.56 25.40
C GLN A 122 60.38 -50.62 25.90
N GLU A 123 61.32 -51.05 25.06
CA GLU A 123 62.37 -52.00 25.44
C GLU A 123 63.43 -51.38 26.36
N GLU A 124 63.85 -50.13 26.11
CA GLU A 124 64.70 -49.35 27.04
C GLU A 124 64.01 -49.13 28.40
N ILE A 125 62.72 -48.76 28.42
CA ILE A 125 61.94 -48.64 29.66
C ILE A 125 61.86 -49.99 30.41
N VAL A 126 61.76 -51.11 29.69
CA VAL A 126 61.77 -52.46 30.29
C VAL A 126 63.18 -52.85 30.76
N GLN A 127 64.25 -52.48 30.06
CA GLN A 127 65.62 -52.69 30.50
C GLN A 127 65.92 -51.89 31.78
N LEU A 128 65.65 -50.58 31.80
CA LEU A 128 65.85 -49.72 32.96
C LEU A 128 65.05 -50.22 34.19
N ARG A 129 63.81 -50.65 34.01
CA ARG A 129 63.01 -51.29 35.08
C ARG A 129 63.60 -52.63 35.55
N ARG A 130 64.23 -53.39 34.65
CA ARG A 130 64.89 -54.68 34.95
C ARG A 130 66.26 -54.51 35.62
N GLU A 131 66.96 -53.41 35.37
CA GLU A 131 68.19 -53.04 36.08
C GLU A 131 67.89 -52.47 37.47
N MET A 132 66.88 -51.60 37.61
CA MET A 132 66.46 -51.07 38.90
C MET A 132 65.99 -52.17 39.88
N MET A 133 65.49 -53.31 39.37
CA MET A 133 65.18 -54.49 40.20
C MET A 133 66.39 -55.37 40.55
N LYS A 134 67.55 -55.20 39.91
CA LYS A 134 68.78 -55.96 40.22
C LYS A 134 69.62 -55.33 41.33
N SER A 135 69.58 -54.02 41.52
CA SER A 135 70.43 -53.29 42.49
C SER A 135 69.95 -53.40 43.95
N LYS A 136 70.00 -54.61 44.53
CA LYS A 136 69.78 -54.83 45.97
C LYS A 136 71.01 -54.42 46.81
N LEU A 137 71.23 -53.12 47.01
CA LEU A 137 72.17 -52.63 48.03
C LEU A 137 71.55 -52.73 49.45
N PRO A 138 72.38 -52.83 50.51
CA PRO A 138 71.90 -53.03 51.88
C PRO A 138 71.20 -51.79 52.45
N ARG A 139 70.23 -52.04 53.34
CA ARG A 139 69.36 -51.00 53.93
C ARG A 139 70.13 -50.07 54.88
N SER A 140 70.07 -48.77 54.62
CA SER A 140 70.14 -47.74 55.68
C SER A 140 68.79 -47.00 55.76
N PRO A 141 68.24 -46.69 56.96
CA PRO A 141 66.87 -46.18 57.05
C PRO A 141 66.65 -44.78 56.45
N LYS A 142 67.69 -43.93 56.45
CA LYS A 142 67.56 -42.51 56.11
C LYS A 142 67.61 -42.24 54.60
N ILE A 143 68.54 -42.86 53.87
CA ILE A 143 68.73 -42.61 52.43
C ILE A 143 67.54 -43.14 51.61
N ASN A 144 67.02 -44.32 51.98
CA ASN A 144 65.90 -44.94 51.28
C ASN A 144 64.61 -44.09 51.36
N MET A 145 64.36 -43.45 52.52
CA MET A 145 63.24 -42.52 52.69
C MET A 145 63.34 -41.29 51.78
N THR A 146 64.55 -40.73 51.61
CA THR A 146 64.77 -39.59 50.70
C THR A 146 64.48 -39.96 49.24
N VAL A 147 65.01 -41.09 48.76
CA VAL A 147 64.77 -41.56 47.39
C VAL A 147 63.29 -41.89 47.17
N GLN A 148 62.63 -42.55 48.13
CA GLN A 148 61.22 -42.90 48.03
C GLN A 148 60.29 -41.66 48.07
N THR A 149 60.65 -40.61 48.80
CA THR A 149 59.94 -39.32 48.76
C THR A 149 60.14 -38.59 47.43
N ILE A 150 61.35 -38.60 46.86
CA ILE A 150 61.63 -38.00 45.56
C ILE A 150 60.86 -38.73 44.45
N LEU A 151 60.85 -40.07 44.45
CA LEU A 151 60.07 -40.86 43.50
C LEU A 151 58.57 -40.53 43.58
N LYS A 152 57.96 -40.56 44.78
CA LYS A 152 56.55 -40.17 44.96
C LYS A 152 56.24 -38.76 44.47
N ARG A 153 57.18 -37.82 44.62
CA ARG A 153 57.03 -36.46 44.09
C ARG A 153 57.06 -36.44 42.55
N LEU A 154 58.00 -37.16 41.93
CA LEU A 154 58.09 -37.27 40.47
C LEU A 154 56.89 -38.02 39.87
N GLU A 155 56.35 -39.00 40.58
CA GLU A 155 55.09 -39.69 40.21
C GLU A 155 53.90 -38.73 40.29
N ALA A 156 53.79 -37.93 41.37
CA ALA A 156 52.73 -36.92 41.49
C ALA A 156 52.86 -35.78 40.46
N GLU A 157 54.09 -35.36 40.12
CA GLU A 157 54.34 -34.37 39.07
C GLU A 157 54.05 -34.94 37.66
N ARG A 158 54.38 -36.22 37.39
CA ARG A 158 53.93 -36.95 36.19
C ARG A 158 52.41 -37.00 36.09
N ASP A 159 51.73 -37.48 37.14
CA ASP A 159 50.29 -37.71 37.12
C ASP A 159 49.52 -36.39 37.00
N LYS A 160 50.06 -35.31 37.57
CA LYS A 160 49.58 -33.95 37.34
C LYS A 160 49.77 -33.50 35.89
N LEU A 161 50.96 -33.67 35.30
CA LEU A 161 51.20 -33.34 33.88
C LEU A 161 50.34 -34.18 32.93
N GLU A 162 50.05 -35.44 33.27
CA GLU A 162 49.16 -36.32 32.50
C GLU A 162 47.69 -35.89 32.62
N ALA A 163 47.26 -35.41 33.80
CA ALA A 163 45.95 -34.80 33.99
C ALA A 163 45.82 -33.44 33.27
N ASP A 164 46.87 -32.62 33.27
CA ASP A 164 46.94 -31.34 32.56
C ASP A 164 46.90 -31.56 31.03
N LEU A 165 47.64 -32.56 30.53
CA LEU A 165 47.59 -32.97 29.11
C LEU A 165 46.20 -33.50 28.72
N ARG A 166 45.54 -34.29 29.59
CA ARG A 166 44.15 -34.73 29.37
C ARG A 166 43.19 -33.54 29.29
N ARG A 167 43.30 -32.56 30.20
CA ARG A 167 42.47 -31.34 30.19
C ARG A 167 42.66 -30.52 28.91
N MET A 168 43.90 -30.19 28.56
CA MET A 168 44.19 -29.47 27.30
C MET A 168 43.74 -30.26 26.06
N THR A 169 43.75 -31.59 26.10
CA THR A 169 43.22 -32.44 25.02
C THR A 169 41.69 -32.30 24.91
N THR A 170 40.96 -32.38 26.03
CA THR A 170 39.50 -32.19 26.04
C THR A 170 39.08 -30.75 25.67
N GLU A 171 39.85 -29.75 26.09
CA GLU A 171 39.62 -28.34 25.73
C GLU A 171 39.84 -28.11 24.23
N ARG A 172 40.96 -28.63 23.67
CA ARG A 172 41.24 -28.61 22.22
C ARG A 172 40.11 -29.24 21.42
N ASP A 173 39.62 -30.41 21.84
CA ASP A 173 38.60 -31.13 21.07
C ASP A 173 37.21 -30.52 21.24
N SER A 174 36.90 -29.92 22.40
CA SER A 174 35.72 -29.07 22.58
C SER A 174 35.75 -27.84 21.68
N LEU A 175 36.88 -27.13 21.62
CA LEU A 175 37.08 -25.97 20.72
C LEU A 175 36.99 -26.35 19.23
N ARG A 176 37.45 -27.56 18.86
CA ARG A 176 37.29 -28.09 17.49
C ARG A 176 35.84 -28.34 17.14
N GLU A 177 35.06 -28.96 18.04
CA GLU A 177 33.64 -29.22 17.78
C GLU A 177 32.84 -27.91 17.79
N GLN A 178 33.15 -26.95 18.67
CA GLN A 178 32.57 -25.60 18.63
C GLN A 178 32.86 -24.88 17.31
N LEU A 179 34.11 -24.93 16.81
CA LEU A 179 34.46 -24.36 15.51
C LEU A 179 33.72 -25.04 14.37
N LYS A 180 33.61 -26.38 14.40
CA LYS A 180 32.86 -27.17 13.41
C LYS A 180 31.38 -26.80 13.40
N ILE A 181 30.72 -26.76 14.57
CA ILE A 181 29.31 -26.31 14.70
C ILE A 181 29.15 -24.87 14.20
N SER A 182 30.10 -23.98 14.51
CA SER A 182 30.10 -22.60 14.00
C SER A 182 30.28 -22.51 12.48
N GLN A 183 31.00 -23.44 11.86
CA GLN A 183 31.17 -23.51 10.41
C GLN A 183 29.95 -24.14 9.73
N GLU A 184 29.40 -25.23 10.27
CA GLU A 184 28.20 -25.90 9.78
C GLU A 184 26.97 -24.95 9.83
N THR A 185 26.80 -24.21 10.94
CA THR A 185 25.74 -23.18 11.05
C THR A 185 25.98 -21.99 10.11
N ALA A 186 27.23 -21.52 9.93
CA ALA A 186 27.53 -20.46 8.96
C ALA A 186 27.27 -20.89 7.51
N ILE A 187 27.58 -22.14 7.15
CA ILE A 187 27.30 -22.72 5.83
C ILE A 187 25.79 -22.84 5.61
N SER A 188 25.04 -23.35 6.60
CA SER A 188 23.58 -23.44 6.54
C SER A 188 22.91 -22.07 6.38
N ASN A 189 23.30 -21.09 7.20
CA ASN A 189 22.81 -19.72 7.11
C ASN A 189 23.14 -19.07 5.77
N ARG A 190 24.33 -19.34 5.20
CA ARG A 190 24.70 -18.87 3.87
C ARG A 190 23.80 -19.49 2.79
N ALA A 191 23.58 -20.80 2.82
CA ALA A 191 22.71 -21.47 1.86
C ALA A 191 21.25 -20.97 1.92
N HIS A 192 20.72 -20.70 3.11
CA HIS A 192 19.40 -20.09 3.28
C HIS A 192 19.31 -18.65 2.75
N LEU A 193 20.39 -17.86 2.87
CA LEU A 193 20.47 -16.52 2.28
C LEU A 193 20.62 -16.56 0.75
N GLU A 194 21.39 -17.52 0.23
CA GLU A 194 21.56 -17.75 -1.21
C GLU A 194 20.21 -18.13 -1.86
N GLN A 195 19.49 -19.12 -1.31
CA GLN A 195 18.13 -19.47 -1.76
C GLN A 195 17.18 -18.26 -1.72
N ARG A 196 17.15 -17.53 -0.60
CA ARG A 196 16.26 -16.37 -0.45
C ARG A 196 16.59 -15.25 -1.45
N VAL A 197 17.84 -15.13 -1.91
CA VAL A 197 18.21 -14.20 -2.99
C VAL A 197 17.70 -14.67 -4.34
N GLU A 198 17.73 -15.97 -4.64
CA GLU A 198 17.15 -16.55 -5.86
C GLU A 198 15.61 -16.42 -5.89
N ASP A 199 14.94 -16.67 -4.76
CA ASP A 199 13.49 -16.47 -4.59
C ASP A 199 13.09 -14.99 -4.79
N LEU A 200 13.91 -14.05 -4.30
CA LEU A 200 13.72 -12.62 -4.51
C LEU A 200 14.03 -12.18 -5.96
N GLN A 201 15.00 -12.81 -6.64
CA GLN A 201 15.27 -12.53 -8.05
C GLN A 201 14.14 -13.01 -8.96
N THR A 202 13.61 -14.21 -8.74
CA THR A 202 12.49 -14.74 -9.52
C THR A 202 11.21 -13.92 -9.33
N THR A 203 10.88 -13.53 -8.11
CA THR A 203 9.72 -12.65 -7.83
C THR A 203 9.90 -11.22 -8.36
N ILE A 204 11.12 -10.68 -8.40
CA ILE A 204 11.38 -9.42 -9.11
C ILE A 204 11.10 -9.57 -10.61
N LEU A 205 11.57 -10.66 -11.25
CA LEU A 205 11.35 -10.89 -12.69
C LEU A 205 9.87 -11.04 -13.06
N THR A 206 9.05 -11.71 -12.24
CA THR A 206 7.60 -11.78 -12.48
C THR A 206 6.93 -10.42 -12.32
N LEU A 207 7.27 -9.65 -11.29
CA LEU A 207 6.77 -8.29 -11.10
C LEU A 207 7.19 -7.33 -12.23
N GLU A 208 8.39 -7.50 -12.80
CA GLU A 208 8.83 -6.72 -13.96
C GLU A 208 8.07 -7.09 -15.25
N GLN A 209 7.73 -8.37 -15.46
CA GLN A 209 6.84 -8.81 -16.54
C GLN A 209 5.44 -8.23 -16.36
N GLU A 210 4.83 -8.41 -15.18
CA GLU A 210 3.49 -7.89 -14.86
C GLU A 210 3.41 -6.38 -15.07
N ARG A 211 4.43 -5.63 -14.61
CA ARG A 211 4.56 -4.18 -14.88
C ARG A 211 4.63 -3.87 -16.38
N GLY A 212 5.29 -4.72 -17.17
CA GLY A 212 5.34 -4.62 -18.64
C GLY A 212 3.97 -4.85 -19.30
N GLU A 213 3.24 -5.87 -18.86
CA GLU A 213 1.87 -6.13 -19.31
C GLU A 213 0.91 -5.02 -18.90
N GLN A 214 0.95 -4.57 -17.65
CA GLN A 214 0.18 -3.43 -17.14
C GLN A 214 0.41 -2.17 -17.98
N LYS A 215 1.66 -1.85 -18.29
CA LYS A 215 2.02 -0.70 -19.13
C LYS A 215 1.46 -0.83 -20.55
N SER A 216 1.49 -2.04 -21.12
CA SER A 216 0.97 -2.33 -22.46
C SER A 216 -0.56 -2.28 -22.53
N ARG A 217 -1.24 -2.76 -21.47
CA ARG A 217 -2.70 -2.63 -21.32
C ARG A 217 -3.10 -1.17 -21.09
N GLN A 218 -2.30 -0.38 -20.36
CA GLN A 218 -2.51 1.06 -20.19
C GLN A 218 -2.37 1.85 -21.50
N THR A 219 -1.38 1.55 -22.36
CA THR A 219 -1.27 2.21 -23.67
C THR A 219 -2.45 1.86 -24.57
N TRP A 220 -2.87 0.59 -24.61
CA TRP A 220 -4.06 0.19 -25.36
C TRP A 220 -5.34 0.89 -24.87
N MET A 221 -5.53 1.01 -23.55
CA MET A 221 -6.67 1.75 -22.97
C MET A 221 -6.64 3.24 -23.34
N LYS A 222 -5.46 3.88 -23.37
CA LYS A 222 -5.33 5.28 -23.81
C LYS A 222 -5.73 5.44 -25.28
N GLU A 223 -5.25 4.57 -26.17
CA GLU A 223 -5.64 4.57 -27.58
C GLU A 223 -7.13 4.24 -27.79
N ALA A 224 -7.75 3.45 -26.91
CA ALA A 224 -9.19 3.20 -26.94
C ALA A 224 -9.99 4.44 -26.51
N VAL A 225 -9.53 5.17 -25.49
CA VAL A 225 -10.14 6.44 -25.06
C VAL A 225 -10.02 7.50 -26.16
N THR A 226 -8.85 7.72 -26.76
CA THR A 226 -8.71 8.74 -27.82
C THR A 226 -9.57 8.45 -29.05
N ARG A 227 -9.74 7.17 -29.42
CA ARG A 227 -10.67 6.78 -30.50
C ARG A 227 -12.14 7.08 -30.14
N LEU A 228 -12.55 6.86 -28.89
CA LEU A 228 -13.90 7.21 -28.43
C LEU A 228 -14.10 8.73 -28.35
N GLU A 229 -13.07 9.49 -27.98
CA GLU A 229 -13.07 10.97 -28.00
C GLU A 229 -13.21 11.51 -29.44
N GLU A 230 -12.48 10.92 -30.40
CA GLU A 230 -12.61 11.20 -31.84
C GLU A 230 -14.01 10.85 -32.37
N GLU A 231 -14.59 9.70 -31.99
CA GLU A 231 -15.96 9.33 -32.37
C GLU A 231 -17.00 10.31 -31.80
N VAL A 232 -16.90 10.67 -30.52
CA VAL A 232 -17.80 11.65 -29.87
C VAL A 232 -17.67 13.04 -30.50
N HIS A 233 -16.45 13.45 -30.87
CA HIS A 233 -16.23 14.71 -31.60
C HIS A 233 -16.88 14.67 -32.99
N ASN A 234 -16.69 13.57 -33.74
CA ASN A 234 -17.32 13.37 -35.04
C ASN A 234 -18.86 13.35 -34.98
N TRP A 235 -19.45 12.72 -33.96
CA TRP A 235 -20.90 12.76 -33.75
C TRP A 235 -21.41 14.15 -33.35
N SER A 236 -20.65 14.88 -32.54
CA SER A 236 -20.98 16.25 -32.13
C SER A 236 -20.92 17.22 -33.34
N SER A 237 -19.92 17.07 -34.22
CA SER A 237 -19.82 17.81 -35.47
C SER A 237 -21.00 17.52 -36.42
N LYS A 238 -21.35 16.23 -36.61
CA LYS A 238 -22.54 15.84 -37.39
C LYS A 238 -23.83 16.41 -36.81
N MET A 239 -23.99 16.39 -35.49
CA MET A 239 -25.17 16.94 -34.80
C MET A 239 -25.30 18.45 -35.02
N ALA A 240 -24.18 19.19 -34.94
CA ALA A 240 -24.17 20.63 -35.22
C ALA A 240 -24.59 20.95 -36.67
N VAL A 241 -24.12 20.17 -37.65
CA VAL A 241 -24.52 20.33 -39.06
C VAL A 241 -26.02 20.05 -39.24
N THR A 242 -26.56 18.97 -38.66
CA THR A 242 -28.00 18.68 -38.79
C THR A 242 -28.89 19.66 -38.01
N GLU A 243 -28.38 20.27 -36.93
CA GLU A 243 -29.07 21.38 -36.26
C GLU A 243 -29.05 22.65 -37.13
N GLU A 244 -27.96 22.96 -37.82
CA GLU A 244 -27.87 24.07 -38.76
C GLU A 244 -28.82 23.86 -39.97
N GLU A 245 -28.85 22.67 -40.57
CA GLU A 245 -29.80 22.28 -41.62
C GLU A 245 -31.25 22.38 -41.15
N LEU A 246 -31.56 21.88 -39.95
CA LEU A 246 -32.89 22.01 -39.35
C LEU A 246 -33.24 23.48 -39.06
N SER A 247 -32.27 24.34 -38.76
CA SER A 247 -32.50 25.78 -38.59
C SER A 247 -32.85 26.45 -39.93
N LYS A 248 -32.14 26.11 -41.01
CA LYS A 248 -32.41 26.59 -42.37
C LYS A 248 -33.82 26.17 -42.82
N ALA A 249 -34.15 24.88 -42.71
CA ALA A 249 -35.47 24.35 -43.05
C ALA A 249 -36.60 25.03 -42.24
N LYS A 250 -36.37 25.38 -40.96
CA LYS A 250 -37.33 26.16 -40.15
C LYS A 250 -37.50 27.59 -40.67
N THR A 251 -36.43 28.25 -41.11
CA THR A 251 -36.53 29.59 -41.72
C THR A 251 -37.24 29.55 -43.07
N GLU A 252 -36.93 28.58 -43.93
CA GLU A 252 -37.60 28.36 -45.22
C GLU A 252 -39.11 28.08 -45.03
N CYS A 253 -39.47 27.19 -44.10
CA CYS A 253 -40.88 26.93 -43.75
C CYS A 253 -41.59 28.19 -43.22
N SER A 254 -40.86 29.09 -42.55
CA SER A 254 -41.42 30.35 -42.05
C SER A 254 -41.66 31.37 -43.17
N ILE A 255 -40.72 31.47 -44.12
CA ILE A 255 -40.83 32.29 -45.34
C ILE A 255 -42.00 31.79 -46.19
N LEU A 256 -42.02 30.50 -46.56
CA LEU A 256 -43.09 29.90 -47.36
C LEU A 256 -44.47 30.04 -46.71
N ARG A 257 -44.56 30.00 -45.37
CA ARG A 257 -45.80 30.26 -44.63
C ARG A 257 -46.23 31.72 -44.72
N GLN A 258 -45.29 32.66 -44.71
CA GLN A 258 -45.58 34.08 -44.87
C GLN A 258 -45.99 34.42 -46.31
N ASP A 259 -45.31 33.84 -47.31
CA ASP A 259 -45.69 33.94 -48.73
C ASP A 259 -47.08 33.35 -48.99
N ALA A 260 -47.40 32.20 -48.40
CA ALA A 260 -48.74 31.61 -48.47
C ALA A 260 -49.81 32.53 -47.85
N CYS A 261 -49.53 33.16 -46.70
CA CYS A 261 -50.42 34.17 -46.12
C CYS A 261 -50.60 35.39 -47.05
N CYS A 262 -49.52 35.88 -47.67
CA CYS A 262 -49.59 36.97 -48.64
C CYS A 262 -50.42 36.59 -49.88
N LEU A 263 -50.22 35.40 -50.45
CA LEU A 263 -51.01 34.87 -51.56
C LEU A 263 -52.49 34.71 -51.22
N ILE A 264 -52.81 34.25 -50.00
CA ILE A 264 -54.20 34.15 -49.51
C ILE A 264 -54.85 35.54 -49.42
N VAL A 265 -54.13 36.55 -48.89
CA VAL A 265 -54.64 37.94 -48.82
C VAL A 265 -54.81 38.56 -50.22
N LEU A 266 -53.88 38.32 -51.15
CA LEU A 266 -53.99 38.74 -52.55
C LEU A 266 -55.16 38.05 -53.28
N PHE A 267 -55.41 36.77 -53.01
CA PHE A 267 -56.54 36.05 -53.57
C PHE A 267 -57.88 36.57 -53.02
N PHE A 268 -58.01 36.79 -51.71
CA PHE A 268 -59.23 37.33 -51.12
C PHE A 268 -59.51 38.76 -51.57
N SER A 269 -58.50 39.63 -51.65
CA SER A 269 -58.66 41.00 -52.15
C SER A 269 -59.04 41.02 -53.64
N SER A 270 -58.38 40.21 -54.49
CA SER A 270 -58.77 40.01 -55.89
C SER A 270 -60.22 39.52 -56.03
N ALA A 271 -60.64 38.54 -55.23
CA ALA A 271 -62.02 38.05 -55.21
C ALA A 271 -63.04 39.08 -54.70
N VAL A 272 -62.64 40.05 -53.86
CA VAL A 272 -63.49 41.20 -53.49
C VAL A 272 -63.60 42.19 -54.65
N VAL A 273 -62.49 42.56 -55.30
CA VAL A 273 -62.47 43.44 -56.48
C VAL A 273 -63.31 42.85 -57.62
N HIS A 274 -63.18 41.56 -57.91
CA HIS A 274 -63.95 40.90 -58.95
C HIS A 274 -65.47 40.87 -58.63
N ARG A 275 -65.86 40.70 -57.36
CA ARG A 275 -67.28 40.78 -56.95
C ARG A 275 -67.84 42.20 -57.06
N LEU A 276 -67.06 43.22 -56.70
CA LEU A 276 -67.44 44.63 -56.89
C LEU A 276 -67.63 44.96 -58.38
N SER A 277 -66.69 44.52 -59.23
CA SER A 277 -66.79 44.69 -60.69
C SER A 277 -68.01 43.97 -61.27
N ASN A 278 -68.26 42.71 -60.88
CA ASN A 278 -69.43 41.96 -61.37
C ASN A 278 -70.75 42.63 -60.95
N SER A 279 -70.84 43.12 -59.71
CA SER A 279 -72.02 43.87 -59.24
C SER A 279 -72.22 45.18 -60.01
N GLN A 280 -71.16 45.89 -60.39
CA GLN A 280 -71.28 47.08 -61.26
C GLN A 280 -71.83 46.71 -62.65
N VAL A 281 -71.36 45.60 -63.24
CA VAL A 281 -71.86 45.08 -64.53
C VAL A 281 -73.33 44.62 -64.43
N GLU A 282 -73.69 43.88 -63.39
CA GLU A 282 -75.07 43.45 -63.11
C GLU A 282 -76.04 44.64 -62.95
N ASN A 283 -75.61 45.70 -62.27
CA ASN A 283 -76.38 46.93 -62.12
C ASN A 283 -76.58 47.65 -63.46
N ALA A 284 -75.52 47.78 -64.27
CA ALA A 284 -75.58 48.40 -65.59
C ALA A 284 -76.46 47.57 -66.56
N LEU A 285 -76.37 46.24 -66.52
CA LEU A 285 -77.23 45.33 -67.27
C LEU A 285 -78.70 45.46 -66.83
N SER A 286 -78.97 45.50 -65.53
CA SER A 286 -80.31 45.69 -64.96
C SER A 286 -80.93 47.05 -65.31
N GLU A 287 -80.11 48.10 -65.46
CA GLU A 287 -80.56 49.40 -65.96
C GLU A 287 -80.85 49.37 -67.47
N SER A 288 -80.03 48.65 -68.24
CA SER A 288 -80.20 48.47 -69.68
C SER A 288 -81.46 47.65 -69.98
N GLN A 289 -81.73 46.60 -69.19
CA GLN A 289 -82.99 45.87 -69.22
C GLN A 289 -84.19 46.76 -68.87
N ARG A 290 -84.13 47.58 -67.80
CA ARG A 290 -85.21 48.53 -67.47
C ARG A 290 -85.50 49.51 -68.62
N LYS A 291 -84.47 50.02 -69.30
CA LYS A 291 -84.61 50.88 -70.49
C LYS A 291 -85.27 50.13 -71.66
N LEU A 292 -84.87 48.88 -71.92
CA LEU A 292 -85.50 48.03 -72.94
C LEU A 292 -86.97 47.73 -72.61
N THR A 293 -87.31 47.40 -71.36
CA THR A 293 -88.70 47.14 -70.96
C THR A 293 -89.57 48.39 -71.11
N SER A 294 -89.06 49.58 -70.77
CA SER A 294 -89.74 50.86 -71.06
C SER A 294 -89.98 51.01 -72.56
N LYS A 295 -88.97 50.74 -73.40
CA LYS A 295 -89.08 50.87 -74.85
C LYS A 295 -90.07 49.86 -75.46
N ILE A 296 -90.15 48.65 -74.91
CA ILE A 296 -91.16 47.64 -75.29
C ILE A 296 -92.57 48.13 -74.93
N ALA A 297 -92.77 48.72 -73.74
CA ALA A 297 -94.07 49.28 -73.34
C ALA A 297 -94.48 50.50 -74.20
N GLU A 298 -93.53 51.38 -74.54
CA GLU A 298 -93.75 52.46 -75.50
C GLU A 298 -94.16 51.92 -76.89
N LEU A 299 -93.43 50.93 -77.41
CA LEU A 299 -93.72 50.30 -78.70
C LEU A 299 -95.10 49.63 -78.69
N GLN A 300 -95.46 48.90 -77.64
CA GLN A 300 -96.80 48.33 -77.46
C GLN A 300 -97.90 49.42 -77.43
N SER A 301 -97.65 50.56 -76.79
CA SER A 301 -98.57 51.72 -76.81
C SER A 301 -98.72 52.33 -78.21
N THR A 302 -97.64 52.41 -78.99
CA THR A 302 -97.73 52.84 -80.40
C THR A 302 -98.44 51.81 -81.28
N GLN A 303 -98.24 50.51 -81.05
CA GLN A 303 -98.86 49.45 -81.84
C GLN A 303 -100.36 49.33 -81.56
N GLU A 304 -100.82 49.50 -80.31
CA GLU A 304 -102.25 49.55 -80.02
C GLU A 304 -102.90 50.84 -80.56
N ARG A 305 -102.19 51.97 -80.57
CA ARG A 305 -102.63 53.20 -81.25
C ARG A 305 -102.74 53.00 -82.76
N ASN A 306 -101.84 52.25 -83.40
CA ASN A 306 -101.96 51.86 -84.80
C ASN A 306 -103.20 50.99 -85.04
N LYS A 307 -103.45 49.94 -84.23
CA LYS A 307 -104.69 49.14 -84.33
C LYS A 307 -105.96 49.99 -84.16
N GLN A 308 -105.93 51.06 -83.36
CA GLN A 308 -107.05 52.01 -83.26
C GLN A 308 -107.23 52.86 -84.52
N MET A 309 -106.14 53.21 -85.21
CA MET A 309 -106.18 53.85 -86.52
C MET A 309 -106.65 52.89 -87.62
N ASP A 310 -106.23 51.63 -87.61
CA ASP A 310 -106.69 50.62 -88.57
C ASP A 310 -108.19 50.37 -88.43
N LYS A 311 -108.68 50.19 -87.19
CA LYS A 311 -110.13 50.12 -86.87
C LYS A 311 -110.91 51.41 -87.23
N LYS A 312 -110.22 52.54 -87.43
CA LYS A 312 -110.82 53.79 -87.92
C LYS A 312 -110.84 53.83 -89.46
N ASN A 313 -109.78 53.37 -90.10
CA ASN A 313 -109.68 53.20 -91.55
C ASN A 313 -110.72 52.19 -92.06
N GLU A 314 -110.91 51.05 -91.39
CA GLU A 314 -111.96 50.06 -91.70
C GLU A 314 -113.37 50.67 -91.64
N ARG A 315 -113.64 51.52 -90.64
CA ARG A 315 -114.91 52.25 -90.51
C ARG A 315 -115.10 53.30 -91.61
N GLN A 316 -114.03 53.91 -92.10
CA GLN A 316 -114.08 54.83 -93.24
C GLN A 316 -114.26 54.08 -94.57
N MET A 317 -113.66 52.89 -94.72
CA MET A 317 -113.90 51.98 -95.85
C MET A 317 -115.36 51.53 -95.93
N LEU A 318 -115.94 51.07 -94.82
CA LEU A 318 -117.36 50.70 -94.74
C LEU A 318 -118.31 51.88 -95.02
N SER A 319 -117.86 53.12 -94.86
CA SER A 319 -118.63 54.31 -95.21
C SER A 319 -118.60 54.66 -96.70
N LEU A 320 -117.64 54.16 -97.49
CA LEU A 320 -117.48 54.49 -98.91
C LEU A 320 -118.25 53.55 -99.85
N THR A 321 -118.52 52.31 -99.41
CA THR A 321 -119.20 51.29 -100.23
C THR A 321 -120.73 51.51 -100.36
N ILE A 322 -121.30 52.44 -99.58
CA ILE A 322 -122.76 52.69 -99.55
C ILE A 322 -123.17 53.96 -100.33
N THR A 323 -122.22 54.78 -100.79
CA THR A 323 -122.50 56.01 -101.55
C THR A 323 -121.75 56.03 -102.89
N ASN A 324 -122.01 55.04 -103.75
CA ASN A 324 -121.60 55.09 -105.16
C ASN A 324 -122.57 54.34 -106.07
N SER A 325 -123.82 54.83 -106.10
CA SER A 325 -124.76 54.61 -107.20
C SER A 325 -125.09 55.96 -107.85
N MET A 326 -125.48 55.93 -109.13
CA MET A 326 -125.96 57.09 -109.93
C MET A 326 -124.93 58.19 -110.30
N ALA A 327 -124.13 57.96 -111.36
CA ALA A 327 -123.72 59.03 -112.30
C ALA A 327 -123.18 58.50 -113.64
N ALA A 328 -123.37 59.29 -114.70
CA ALA A 328 -122.64 59.30 -115.98
C ALA A 328 -122.48 57.99 -116.79
N GLY A 329 -123.33 57.84 -117.83
CA GLY A 329 -122.94 57.21 -119.09
C GLY A 329 -123.40 58.10 -120.26
N CYS A 330 -122.57 58.32 -121.28
CA CYS A 330 -122.98 59.04 -122.50
C CYS A 330 -122.00 58.98 -123.69
N HIS A 331 -122.61 59.11 -124.89
CA HIS A 331 -122.11 59.57 -126.19
C HIS A 331 -121.33 58.66 -127.17
N MET A 332 -121.65 58.89 -128.45
CA MET A 332 -121.53 58.02 -129.63
C MET A 332 -120.96 58.75 -130.86
N SER A 333 -120.40 58.01 -131.82
CA SER A 333 -120.07 58.39 -133.23
C SER A 333 -119.61 57.12 -133.99
N VAL A 334 -119.37 57.00 -135.31
CA VAL A 334 -119.85 57.57 -136.62
C VAL A 334 -119.37 56.49 -137.66
N VAL A 335 -120.11 55.94 -138.62
CA VAL A 335 -121.05 56.40 -139.68
C VAL A 335 -120.34 56.83 -140.99
N GLU A 336 -120.92 56.45 -142.15
CA GLU A 336 -120.51 56.69 -143.56
C GLU A 336 -119.30 55.89 -144.13
N PHE A 337 -119.12 55.67 -145.45
CA PHE A 337 -120.03 55.26 -146.56
C PHE A 337 -119.18 54.92 -147.83
N SER A 338 -119.80 54.35 -148.90
CA SER A 338 -119.28 54.18 -150.30
C SER A 338 -118.39 52.94 -150.62
N LYS A 339 -118.38 52.35 -151.85
CA LYS A 339 -119.39 52.19 -152.95
C LYS A 339 -118.84 51.26 -154.08
N PHE A 340 -119.72 50.78 -154.98
CA PHE A 340 -119.45 50.22 -156.34
C PHE A 340 -118.76 48.84 -156.44
N HIS A 341 -118.94 48.01 -157.50
CA HIS A 341 -119.72 48.14 -158.77
C HIS A 341 -120.48 46.83 -159.13
N LEU A 342 -121.42 46.90 -160.09
CA LEU A 342 -122.34 45.84 -160.57
C LEU A 342 -121.71 44.78 -161.49
N LEU A 343 -122.44 43.66 -161.72
CA LEU A 343 -123.06 43.38 -163.04
C LEU A 343 -124.32 42.48 -162.95
N LEU A 344 -125.18 42.55 -163.98
CA LEU A 344 -126.52 41.93 -164.13
C LEU A 344 -126.89 41.88 -165.64
N GLN A 345 -128.16 41.61 -166.00
CA GLN A 345 -128.80 41.87 -167.31
C GLN A 345 -128.47 40.84 -168.43
N GLU A 346 -129.36 40.37 -169.32
CA GLU A 346 -130.81 40.54 -169.61
C GLU A 346 -131.38 39.21 -170.21
N SER A 347 -132.69 38.90 -170.35
CA SER A 347 -133.96 39.67 -170.29
C SER A 347 -135.07 38.82 -169.61
N GLY A 348 -136.40 38.94 -169.78
CA GLY A 348 -137.27 39.66 -170.73
C GLY A 348 -138.76 39.50 -170.36
N SER A 349 -139.72 39.69 -171.28
CA SER A 349 -141.18 39.66 -170.96
C SER A 349 -142.13 39.47 -172.17
N GLN A 350 -143.35 38.94 -171.97
CA GLN A 350 -144.67 39.57 -172.25
C GLN A 350 -145.89 38.66 -171.85
N HIS A 351 -147.14 39.02 -172.21
CA HIS A 351 -148.33 38.86 -171.31
C HIS A 351 -149.72 38.71 -172.04
N GLN A 352 -150.80 38.30 -171.31
CA GLN A 352 -152.29 38.51 -171.54
C GLN A 352 -153.27 37.49 -172.30
N TYR A 353 -154.21 36.87 -171.54
CA TYR A 353 -155.72 36.77 -171.64
C TYR A 353 -156.64 36.05 -172.74
N VAL A 354 -157.66 35.22 -172.30
CA VAL A 354 -159.14 35.03 -172.73
C VAL A 354 -159.78 33.85 -173.63
N ARG A 355 -160.82 33.09 -173.12
CA ARG A 355 -162.09 32.38 -173.70
C ARG A 355 -162.24 30.85 -174.23
N LEU A 356 -163.39 30.38 -174.87
CA LEU A 356 -164.15 29.02 -174.79
C LEU A 356 -164.99 28.36 -176.06
N ILE A 357 -165.02 26.99 -176.39
CA ILE A 357 -166.11 25.92 -176.84
C ILE A 357 -166.78 25.56 -178.34
N PHE A 358 -166.83 24.25 -178.94
CA PHE A 358 -167.67 23.33 -180.01
C PHE A 358 -167.84 23.36 -181.68
N TYR A 359 -168.40 22.49 -182.68
CA TYR A 359 -169.14 21.10 -183.05
C TYR A 359 -169.13 20.31 -184.57
N GLN A 360 -170.20 19.69 -185.31
CA GLN A 360 -170.29 18.53 -186.45
C GLN A 360 -171.29 18.61 -187.80
N LEU A 361 -171.74 17.75 -188.87
CA LEU A 361 -171.88 16.32 -189.61
C LEU A 361 -172.50 16.31 -191.18
N ILE A 362 -172.98 15.42 -192.21
CA ILE A 362 -173.22 13.95 -192.86
C ILE A 362 -173.77 13.93 -194.46
N ASP A 363 -174.23 13.04 -195.51
CA ASP A 363 -174.57 11.60 -196.17
C ASP A 363 -174.97 11.60 -197.81
N ILE A 364 -175.45 10.69 -198.83
CA ILE A 364 -175.63 9.21 -199.43
C ILE A 364 -176.37 8.98 -200.93
N CYS A 365 -176.29 7.85 -201.82
CA CYS A 365 -177.28 7.14 -202.87
C CYS A 365 -176.95 6.54 -204.42
N GLY A 366 -177.71 5.58 -205.16
CA GLY A 366 -177.71 5.17 -206.71
C GLY A 366 -178.26 3.74 -207.39
N PHE A 367 -178.64 3.51 -208.76
CA PHE A 367 -179.05 2.19 -209.56
C PHE A 367 -179.43 2.12 -211.19
N VAL A 368 -179.40 0.97 -212.05
CA VAL A 368 -180.11 0.62 -213.45
C VAL A 368 -179.83 -0.77 -214.30
N CYS A 369 -180.60 -1.32 -215.36
CA CYS A 369 -180.33 -2.55 -216.33
C CYS A 369 -181.26 -2.95 -217.65
N LEU A 370 -180.92 -3.87 -218.68
CA LEU A 370 -181.78 -4.54 -219.85
C LEU A 370 -181.21 -5.79 -220.79
N GLU A 371 -181.84 -6.31 -221.95
CA GLU A 371 -181.60 -7.60 -222.83
C GLU A 371 -181.52 -7.51 -224.45
N SER A 372 -181.06 -8.57 -225.25
CA SER A 372 -181.29 -8.83 -226.76
C SER A 372 -181.23 -10.32 -227.38
N LEU A 373 -181.12 -10.58 -228.74
CA LEU A 373 -181.45 -11.81 -229.61
C LEU A 373 -180.31 -12.44 -230.56
N LYS A 374 -180.43 -13.54 -231.39
CA LYS A 374 -180.50 -15.01 -231.01
C LYS A 374 -179.95 -16.23 -231.88
N GLN A 375 -180.03 -16.40 -233.22
CA GLN A 375 -179.88 -17.78 -233.85
C GLN A 375 -178.57 -18.21 -234.58
N MET A 376 -177.62 -17.32 -234.86
CA MET A 376 -176.22 -17.69 -235.28
C MET A 376 -175.22 -17.51 -234.12
N LEU A 377 -175.71 -17.01 -232.98
CA LEU A 377 -174.92 -16.50 -231.85
C LEU A 377 -174.71 -17.52 -230.73
N THR A 378 -175.15 -18.77 -230.92
CA THR A 378 -174.99 -19.87 -229.95
C THR A 378 -173.56 -20.41 -229.96
N GLY A 379 -173.02 -20.73 -231.14
CA GLY A 379 -171.68 -21.33 -231.29
C GLY A 379 -170.50 -20.48 -230.84
N LEU A 380 -170.69 -19.17 -230.62
CA LEU A 380 -169.66 -18.26 -230.07
C LEU A 380 -169.94 -17.81 -228.62
N ARG A 381 -171.05 -18.25 -228.01
CA ARG A 381 -171.42 -17.85 -226.64
C ARG A 381 -170.86 -18.79 -225.58
N GLU A 382 -170.68 -20.07 -225.92
CA GLU A 382 -170.25 -21.10 -224.97
C GLU A 382 -168.73 -21.03 -224.70
N GLU A 383 -167.90 -20.70 -225.69
CA GLU A 383 -166.45 -20.48 -225.51
C GLU A 383 -166.11 -19.22 -224.68
N VAL A 384 -166.94 -18.18 -224.74
CA VAL A 384 -166.75 -16.98 -223.89
C VAL A 384 -167.11 -17.27 -222.44
N SER A 385 -168.12 -18.12 -222.19
CA SER A 385 -168.56 -18.52 -220.85
C SER A 385 -167.46 -19.23 -220.06
N THR A 386 -166.74 -20.16 -220.68
CA THR A 386 -165.66 -20.92 -220.02
C THR A 386 -164.42 -20.07 -219.74
N LEU A 387 -164.10 -19.11 -220.62
CA LEU A 387 -163.02 -18.13 -220.39
C LEU A 387 -163.35 -17.12 -219.28
N GLN A 388 -164.63 -16.80 -219.04
CA GLN A 388 -165.02 -15.92 -217.94
C GLN A 388 -164.93 -16.61 -216.57
N ILE A 389 -165.25 -17.91 -216.48
CA ILE A 389 -165.11 -18.69 -215.23
C ILE A 389 -163.64 -18.80 -214.83
N THR A 390 -162.76 -19.14 -215.78
CA THR A 390 -161.32 -19.32 -215.52
C THR A 390 -160.59 -18.01 -215.16
N LEU A 391 -161.13 -16.85 -215.51
CA LEU A 391 -160.62 -15.56 -215.04
C LEU A 391 -160.92 -15.32 -213.55
N GLY A 392 -162.16 -15.61 -213.12
CA GLY A 392 -162.59 -15.41 -211.72
C GLY A 392 -161.81 -16.26 -210.70
N GLU A 393 -161.41 -17.48 -211.08
CA GLU A 393 -160.54 -18.34 -210.25
C GLU A 393 -159.11 -17.78 -210.05
N LEU A 394 -158.67 -16.86 -210.91
CA LEU A 394 -157.36 -16.20 -210.80
C LEU A 394 -157.45 -14.92 -209.96
N ASP A 395 -158.51 -14.11 -210.12
CA ASP A 395 -158.77 -12.96 -209.26
C ASP A 395 -158.85 -13.38 -207.77
N GLN A 396 -159.64 -14.42 -207.47
CA GLN A 396 -159.81 -14.92 -206.11
C GLN A 396 -158.51 -15.48 -205.49
N ARG A 397 -157.55 -15.91 -206.32
CA ARG A 397 -156.20 -16.33 -205.90
C ARG A 397 -155.22 -15.18 -205.67
N ARG A 398 -155.40 -14.02 -206.32
CA ARG A 398 -154.61 -12.81 -206.03
C ARG A 398 -154.95 -12.30 -204.65
N ASP A 399 -156.24 -12.10 -204.38
CA ASP A 399 -156.68 -11.35 -203.19
C ASP A 399 -156.36 -12.12 -201.89
N THR A 400 -156.49 -13.46 -201.92
CA THR A 400 -156.11 -14.35 -200.81
C THR A 400 -154.61 -14.45 -200.54
N LEU A 401 -153.74 -14.05 -201.48
CA LEU A 401 -152.29 -13.93 -201.25
C LEU A 401 -151.91 -12.54 -200.70
N GLN A 402 -152.66 -11.50 -201.04
CA GLN A 402 -152.38 -10.14 -200.60
C GLN A 402 -152.69 -9.96 -199.10
N GLU A 403 -153.80 -10.50 -198.62
CA GLU A 403 -154.19 -10.52 -197.20
C GLU A 403 -153.11 -11.18 -196.30
N GLN A 404 -152.52 -12.30 -196.75
CA GLN A 404 -151.45 -12.99 -196.02
C GLN A 404 -150.15 -12.17 -195.90
N LEU A 405 -149.92 -11.21 -196.79
CA LEU A 405 -148.73 -10.37 -196.81
C LEU A 405 -148.86 -9.21 -195.81
N GLU A 406 -150.05 -8.62 -195.67
CA GLU A 406 -150.34 -7.58 -194.68
C GLU A 406 -150.29 -8.13 -193.24
N VAL A 407 -150.81 -9.33 -193.01
CA VAL A 407 -150.71 -10.04 -191.71
C VAL A 407 -149.24 -10.31 -191.33
N LYS A 408 -148.36 -10.61 -192.30
CA LYS A 408 -146.93 -10.79 -192.02
C LYS A 408 -146.21 -9.47 -191.71
N ASN A 409 -146.55 -8.38 -192.40
CA ASN A 409 -145.92 -7.07 -192.15
C ASN A 409 -146.27 -6.51 -190.77
N THR A 410 -147.52 -6.68 -190.31
CA THR A 410 -147.97 -6.23 -188.97
C THR A 410 -147.36 -7.02 -187.80
N LEU A 411 -147.05 -8.31 -188.01
CA LEU A 411 -146.25 -9.11 -187.08
C LEU A 411 -144.76 -8.69 -187.06
N LEU A 412 -144.23 -8.19 -188.18
CA LEU A 412 -142.84 -7.77 -188.31
C LEU A 412 -142.55 -6.43 -187.61
N THR A 413 -143.48 -5.47 -187.68
CA THR A 413 -143.34 -4.18 -186.97
C THR A 413 -143.38 -4.35 -185.46
N THR A 414 -144.36 -5.11 -184.95
CA THR A 414 -144.51 -5.36 -183.50
C THR A 414 -143.35 -6.15 -182.90
N ALA A 415 -142.67 -7.01 -183.67
CA ALA A 415 -141.44 -7.67 -183.24
C ALA A 415 -140.26 -6.69 -183.07
N ASN A 416 -140.09 -5.74 -184.00
CA ASN A 416 -139.01 -4.76 -183.96
C ASN A 416 -139.14 -3.78 -182.77
N GLU A 417 -140.36 -3.33 -182.45
CA GLU A 417 -140.60 -2.44 -181.29
C GLU A 417 -140.24 -3.11 -179.96
N GLN A 418 -140.46 -4.43 -179.82
CA GLN A 418 -140.01 -5.15 -178.61
C GLN A 418 -138.49 -5.22 -178.53
N LEU A 419 -137.80 -5.39 -179.66
CA LEU A 419 -136.34 -5.49 -179.74
C LEU A 419 -135.67 -4.15 -179.37
N GLU A 420 -136.14 -3.04 -179.94
CA GLU A 420 -135.63 -1.69 -179.61
C GLU A 420 -135.83 -1.33 -178.12
N ASN A 421 -136.95 -1.74 -177.53
CA ASN A 421 -137.19 -1.56 -176.10
C ASN A 421 -136.24 -2.40 -175.23
N LYS A 422 -135.88 -3.62 -175.64
CA LYS A 422 -134.86 -4.41 -174.95
C LYS A 422 -133.48 -3.75 -175.02
N GLU A 423 -133.08 -3.21 -176.17
CA GLU A 423 -131.82 -2.45 -176.28
C GLU A 423 -131.78 -1.24 -175.35
N LYS A 424 -132.88 -0.46 -175.27
CA LYS A 424 -132.98 0.68 -174.34
C LYS A 424 -132.76 0.27 -172.88
N THR A 425 -133.34 -0.85 -172.45
CA THR A 425 -133.10 -1.40 -171.09
C THR A 425 -131.69 -1.94 -170.88
N MET A 426 -131.05 -2.48 -171.92
CA MET A 426 -129.67 -2.98 -171.82
C MET A 426 -128.67 -1.83 -171.66
N ARG A 427 -128.88 -0.71 -172.38
CA ARG A 427 -128.02 0.48 -172.29
C ARG A 427 -128.09 1.16 -170.92
N SER A 428 -129.25 1.20 -170.25
CA SER A 428 -129.34 1.80 -168.90
C SER A 428 -128.63 0.94 -167.83
N LEU A 429 -128.69 -0.38 -167.94
CA LEU A 429 -127.96 -1.29 -167.05
C LEU A 429 -126.43 -1.15 -167.21
N GLN A 430 -125.93 -0.95 -168.43
CA GLN A 430 -124.50 -0.72 -168.69
C GLN A 430 -123.97 0.53 -167.96
N VAL A 431 -124.70 1.64 -168.01
CA VAL A 431 -124.34 2.88 -167.27
C VAL A 431 -124.32 2.64 -165.76
N SER A 432 -125.33 1.96 -165.23
CA SER A 432 -125.40 1.65 -163.79
C SER A 432 -124.23 0.76 -163.31
N VAL A 433 -123.77 -0.19 -164.13
CA VAL A 433 -122.58 -0.99 -163.82
C VAL A 433 -121.32 -0.12 -163.80
N GLU A 434 -121.12 0.78 -164.76
CA GLU A 434 -119.97 1.70 -164.75
C GLU A 434 -119.94 2.59 -163.50
N GLU A 435 -121.09 3.09 -163.04
CA GLU A 435 -121.21 3.91 -161.83
C GLU A 435 -120.86 3.11 -160.57
N LEU A 436 -121.34 1.86 -160.46
CA LEU A 436 -120.99 0.96 -159.37
C LEU A 436 -119.49 0.63 -159.37
N GLU A 437 -118.88 0.36 -160.52
CA GLU A 437 -117.44 0.13 -160.60
C GLU A 437 -116.62 1.38 -160.20
N LYS A 438 -117.05 2.58 -160.62
CA LYS A 438 -116.41 3.86 -160.21
C LYS A 438 -116.48 4.04 -158.69
N SER A 439 -117.60 3.66 -158.07
CA SER A 439 -117.77 3.65 -156.61
C SER A 439 -116.82 2.63 -155.93
N VAL A 440 -116.76 1.39 -156.43
CA VAL A 440 -115.86 0.35 -155.88
C VAL A 440 -114.39 0.78 -155.95
N ARG A 441 -113.94 1.34 -157.10
CA ARG A 441 -112.56 1.85 -157.25
C ARG A 441 -112.24 2.98 -156.27
N SER A 442 -113.20 3.86 -155.99
CA SER A 442 -113.05 4.92 -154.98
C SER A 442 -112.91 4.36 -153.55
N ILE A 443 -113.74 3.39 -153.19
CA ILE A 443 -113.71 2.72 -151.87
C ILE A 443 -112.41 1.92 -151.69
N GLN A 444 -111.89 1.27 -152.74
CA GLN A 444 -110.60 0.57 -152.71
C GLN A 444 -109.43 1.53 -152.45
N GLY A 445 -109.44 2.74 -153.03
CA GLY A 445 -108.44 3.77 -152.73
C GLY A 445 -108.49 4.22 -151.26
N MET A 446 -109.67 4.52 -150.74
CA MET A 446 -109.83 4.89 -149.32
C MET A 446 -109.44 3.76 -148.36
N LEU A 447 -109.61 2.49 -148.75
CA LEU A 447 -109.18 1.36 -147.95
C LEU A 447 -107.65 1.27 -147.88
N SER A 448 -106.95 1.36 -149.02
CA SER A 448 -105.49 1.26 -149.03
C SER A 448 -104.80 2.43 -148.31
N GLU A 449 -105.37 3.63 -148.34
CA GLU A 449 -104.93 4.76 -147.50
C GLU A 449 -105.01 4.43 -146.00
N ARG A 450 -106.10 3.79 -145.55
CA ARG A 450 -106.29 3.41 -144.13
C ARG A 450 -105.43 2.22 -143.72
N GLU A 451 -105.17 1.28 -144.62
CA GLU A 451 -104.21 0.19 -144.39
C GLU A 451 -102.80 0.75 -144.19
N HIS A 452 -102.36 1.70 -145.04
CA HIS A 452 -101.07 2.37 -144.89
C HIS A 452 -100.97 3.26 -143.63
N GLU A 453 -102.04 3.95 -143.22
CA GLU A 453 -102.08 4.64 -141.92
C GLU A 453 -101.92 3.65 -140.76
N LEU A 454 -102.61 2.51 -140.81
CA LEU A 454 -102.58 1.48 -139.75
C LEU A 454 -101.16 0.91 -139.62
N ASP A 455 -100.53 0.50 -140.72
CA ASP A 455 -99.13 0.06 -140.74
C ASP A 455 -98.18 1.13 -140.17
N ALA A 456 -98.35 2.40 -140.56
CA ALA A 456 -97.53 3.50 -140.06
C ALA A 456 -97.70 3.72 -138.54
N THR A 457 -98.91 3.54 -137.98
CA THR A 457 -99.12 3.59 -136.53
C THR A 457 -98.57 2.35 -135.82
N GLN A 458 -98.69 1.16 -136.41
CA GLN A 458 -98.17 -0.09 -135.85
C GLN A 458 -96.63 -0.08 -135.80
N MET A 459 -95.96 0.46 -136.83
CA MET A 459 -94.50 0.63 -136.82
C MET A 459 -94.03 1.63 -135.76
N ARG A 460 -94.75 2.74 -135.57
CA ARG A 460 -94.46 3.70 -134.47
C ARG A 460 -94.64 3.06 -133.10
N LEU A 461 -95.72 2.30 -132.90
CA LEU A 461 -95.96 1.57 -131.65
C LEU A 461 -94.84 0.54 -131.38
N ASN A 462 -94.45 -0.22 -132.40
CA ASN A 462 -93.35 -1.18 -132.30
C ASN A 462 -92.02 -0.51 -131.91
N GLU A 463 -91.71 0.70 -132.42
CA GLU A 463 -90.49 1.42 -132.05
C GLU A 463 -90.55 1.93 -130.60
N VAL A 464 -91.66 2.56 -130.19
CA VAL A 464 -91.87 3.00 -128.79
C VAL A 464 -91.80 1.81 -127.82
N CYS A 465 -92.26 0.62 -128.22
CA CYS A 465 -92.09 -0.60 -127.44
C CYS A 465 -90.63 -1.04 -127.30
N LYS A 466 -89.78 -0.87 -128.33
CA LYS A 466 -88.32 -1.11 -128.22
C LYS A 466 -87.66 -0.08 -127.31
N GLU A 467 -87.97 1.21 -127.50
CA GLU A 467 -87.44 2.30 -126.67
C GLU A 467 -87.80 2.10 -125.19
N LEU A 468 -89.05 1.77 -124.88
CA LEU A 468 -89.50 1.45 -123.53
C LEU A 468 -88.78 0.23 -122.97
N THR A 469 -88.58 -0.82 -123.77
CA THR A 469 -87.83 -2.03 -123.35
C THR A 469 -86.35 -1.71 -123.07
N ALA A 470 -85.72 -0.85 -123.86
CA ALA A 470 -84.36 -0.38 -123.65
C ALA A 470 -84.27 0.50 -122.39
N ALA A 471 -85.22 1.42 -122.19
CA ALA A 471 -85.31 2.29 -121.02
C ALA A 471 -85.55 1.49 -119.73
N VAL A 472 -86.37 0.43 -119.76
CA VAL A 472 -86.53 -0.49 -118.62
C VAL A 472 -85.21 -1.21 -118.30
N LYS A 473 -84.53 -1.78 -119.30
CA LYS A 473 -83.23 -2.44 -119.10
C LYS A 473 -82.14 -1.48 -118.57
N ALA A 474 -82.13 -0.24 -119.05
CA ALA A 474 -81.24 0.81 -118.58
C ALA A 474 -81.56 1.23 -117.14
N LYS A 475 -82.85 1.39 -116.80
CA LYS A 475 -83.31 1.64 -115.42
C LYS A 475 -82.94 0.49 -114.49
N GLU A 476 -83.11 -0.76 -114.89
CA GLU A 476 -82.70 -1.93 -114.11
C GLU A 476 -81.18 -2.00 -113.92
N ALA A 477 -80.39 -1.62 -114.94
CA ALA A 477 -78.93 -1.52 -114.82
C ALA A 477 -78.52 -0.43 -113.83
N ALA A 478 -79.07 0.77 -113.97
CA ALA A 478 -78.82 1.89 -113.06
C ALA A 478 -79.31 1.59 -111.63
N LEU A 479 -80.41 0.85 -111.44
CA LEU A 479 -80.87 0.40 -110.13
C LEU A 479 -79.92 -0.63 -109.52
N ARG A 480 -79.45 -1.62 -110.29
CA ARG A 480 -78.45 -2.61 -109.83
C ARG A 480 -77.14 -1.94 -109.45
N GLU A 481 -76.66 -1.00 -110.26
CA GLU A 481 -75.49 -0.18 -109.97
C GLU A 481 -75.70 0.68 -108.73
N ASN A 482 -76.86 1.33 -108.56
CA ASN A 482 -77.16 2.12 -107.37
C ASN A 482 -77.20 1.25 -106.10
N THR A 483 -77.78 0.05 -106.14
CA THR A 483 -77.75 -0.88 -105.00
C THR A 483 -76.34 -1.40 -104.70
N GLN A 484 -75.50 -1.60 -105.73
CA GLN A 484 -74.10 -1.99 -105.55
C GLN A 484 -73.30 -0.85 -104.90
N LEU A 485 -73.43 0.37 -105.41
CA LEU A 485 -72.78 1.56 -104.85
C LEU A 485 -73.27 1.85 -103.42
N GLN A 486 -74.55 1.64 -103.10
CA GLN A 486 -75.04 1.69 -101.72
C GLN A 486 -74.36 0.64 -100.83
N ALA A 487 -74.29 -0.62 -101.27
CA ALA A 487 -73.63 -1.69 -100.53
C ALA A 487 -72.12 -1.44 -100.33
N ASP A 488 -71.42 -0.92 -101.35
CA ASP A 488 -70.00 -0.59 -101.25
C ASP A 488 -69.75 0.66 -100.38
N LEU A 489 -70.68 1.62 -100.35
CA LEU A 489 -70.64 2.76 -99.41
C LEU A 489 -70.94 2.33 -97.97
N GLU A 490 -71.91 1.45 -97.74
CA GLU A 490 -72.19 0.88 -96.42
C GLU A 490 -71.02 0.04 -95.92
N LYS A 491 -70.45 -0.80 -96.78
CA LYS A 491 -69.20 -1.55 -96.52
C LYS A 491 -68.06 -0.60 -96.16
N SER A 492 -67.78 0.40 -96.98
CA SER A 492 -66.71 1.39 -96.73
C SER A 492 -66.92 2.15 -95.41
N ARG A 493 -68.19 2.47 -95.08
CA ARG A 493 -68.55 3.09 -93.79
C ARG A 493 -68.30 2.15 -92.62
N LEU A 494 -68.67 0.87 -92.74
CA LEU A 494 -68.43 -0.15 -91.72
C LEU A 494 -66.94 -0.46 -91.56
N GLU A 495 -66.17 -0.55 -92.64
CA GLU A 495 -64.72 -0.73 -92.61
C GLU A 495 -64.03 0.47 -91.93
N SER A 496 -64.44 1.70 -92.22
CA SER A 496 -63.96 2.91 -91.54
C SER A 496 -64.37 2.95 -90.04
N GLN A 497 -65.60 2.53 -89.72
CA GLN A 497 -66.07 2.42 -88.34
C GLN A 497 -65.31 1.35 -87.55
N VAL A 498 -65.05 0.18 -88.15
CA VAL A 498 -64.25 -0.89 -87.54
C VAL A 498 -62.78 -0.46 -87.41
N ALA A 499 -62.21 0.25 -88.39
CA ALA A 499 -60.85 0.79 -88.31
C ALA A 499 -60.69 1.84 -87.20
N THR A 500 -61.68 2.71 -87.01
CA THR A 500 -61.67 3.70 -85.91
C THR A 500 -61.88 3.04 -84.54
N GLN A 501 -62.77 2.05 -84.43
CA GLN A 501 -62.98 1.28 -83.19
C GLN A 501 -61.78 0.40 -82.81
N THR A 502 -61.23 -0.37 -83.75
CA THR A 502 -60.01 -1.17 -83.51
C THR A 502 -58.81 -0.28 -83.21
N GLY A 503 -58.69 0.87 -83.88
CA GLY A 503 -57.68 1.89 -83.56
C GLY A 503 -57.86 2.53 -82.17
N ALA A 504 -59.09 2.67 -81.67
CA ALA A 504 -59.35 3.14 -80.31
C ALA A 504 -58.95 2.08 -79.28
N LEU A 505 -59.47 0.86 -79.41
CA LEU A 505 -59.14 -0.28 -78.54
C LEU A 505 -57.64 -0.60 -78.54
N LYS A 506 -56.95 -0.44 -79.67
CA LYS A 506 -55.49 -0.62 -79.76
C LYS A 506 -54.74 0.44 -78.95
N ARG A 507 -55.11 1.72 -79.03
CA ARG A 507 -54.51 2.78 -78.20
C ARG A 507 -54.78 2.58 -76.71
N GLU A 508 -55.98 2.13 -76.34
CA GLU A 508 -56.35 1.85 -74.96
C GLU A 508 -55.57 0.65 -74.39
N ALA A 509 -55.40 -0.41 -75.18
CA ALA A 509 -54.51 -1.52 -74.86
C ALA A 509 -53.04 -1.08 -74.75
N ASP A 510 -52.54 -0.27 -75.68
CA ASP A 510 -51.16 0.22 -75.67
C ASP A 510 -50.88 1.11 -74.46
N ASN A 511 -51.79 2.04 -74.11
CA ASN A 511 -51.75 2.82 -72.87
C ASN A 511 -51.71 1.89 -71.64
N SER A 512 -52.58 0.87 -71.60
CA SER A 512 -52.60 -0.12 -70.51
C SER A 512 -51.28 -0.88 -70.39
N THR A 513 -50.60 -1.19 -71.51
CA THR A 513 -49.26 -1.79 -71.47
C THR A 513 -48.18 -0.83 -70.98
N LEU A 514 -48.26 0.45 -71.31
CA LEU A 514 -47.32 1.47 -70.80
C LEU A 514 -47.49 1.67 -69.28
N GLU A 515 -48.74 1.76 -68.80
CA GLU A 515 -49.04 1.81 -67.36
C GLU A 515 -48.53 0.55 -66.63
N ALA A 516 -48.73 -0.64 -67.21
CA ALA A 516 -48.20 -1.88 -66.67
C ALA A 516 -46.65 -1.92 -66.67
N MET A 517 -45.98 -1.36 -67.68
CA MET A 517 -44.52 -1.23 -67.71
C MET A 517 -43.99 -0.23 -66.67
N ASP A 518 -44.68 0.89 -66.46
CA ASP A 518 -44.31 1.89 -65.45
C ASP A 518 -44.56 1.39 -64.02
N LEU A 519 -45.65 0.66 -63.77
CA LEU A 519 -45.88 -0.04 -62.51
C LEU A 519 -44.83 -1.13 -62.28
N LYS A 520 -44.48 -1.91 -63.32
CA LYS A 520 -43.40 -2.91 -63.23
C LYS A 520 -42.06 -2.26 -62.89
N ARG A 521 -41.72 -1.10 -63.49
CA ARG A 521 -40.50 -0.35 -63.17
C ARG A 521 -40.49 0.07 -61.70
N LYS A 522 -41.56 0.71 -61.21
CA LYS A 522 -41.72 1.10 -59.80
C LYS A 522 -41.58 -0.07 -58.84
N ILE A 523 -42.12 -1.25 -59.19
CA ILE A 523 -41.94 -2.48 -58.40
C ILE A 523 -40.48 -2.93 -58.40
N GLN A 524 -39.77 -2.87 -59.54
CA GLN A 524 -38.34 -3.17 -59.61
C GLN A 524 -37.48 -2.17 -58.80
N ASP A 525 -37.83 -0.89 -58.84
CA ASP A 525 -37.19 0.16 -58.04
C ASP A 525 -37.38 -0.10 -56.54
N TYR A 526 -38.60 -0.39 -56.09
CA TYR A 526 -38.90 -0.75 -54.70
C TYR A 526 -38.23 -2.05 -54.26
N VAL A 527 -38.13 -3.08 -55.11
CA VAL A 527 -37.37 -4.30 -54.81
C VAL A 527 -35.88 -3.98 -54.62
N ALA A 528 -35.32 -3.10 -55.45
CA ALA A 528 -33.92 -2.67 -55.29
C ALA A 528 -33.71 -1.82 -54.03
N ASP A 529 -34.68 -1.01 -53.59
CA ASP A 529 -34.66 -0.33 -52.29
C ASP A 529 -34.75 -1.32 -51.12
N ILE A 530 -35.61 -2.33 -51.21
CA ILE A 530 -35.74 -3.37 -50.18
C ILE A 530 -34.41 -4.10 -50.00
N SER A 531 -33.78 -4.58 -51.07
CA SER A 531 -32.48 -5.26 -50.96
C SER A 531 -31.36 -4.34 -50.45
N ARG A 532 -31.36 -3.04 -50.80
CA ARG A 532 -30.44 -2.06 -50.19
C ARG A 532 -30.66 -1.92 -48.67
N MET A 533 -31.90 -1.96 -48.21
CA MET A 533 -32.22 -1.93 -46.78
C MET A 533 -31.86 -3.25 -46.08
N GLU A 534 -32.07 -4.40 -46.72
CA GLU A 534 -31.68 -5.72 -46.22
C GLU A 534 -30.16 -5.83 -46.03
N ASP A 535 -29.36 -5.41 -47.02
CA ASP A 535 -27.89 -5.37 -46.93
C ASP A 535 -27.41 -4.42 -45.81
N LEU A 536 -28.04 -3.26 -45.66
CA LEU A 536 -27.71 -2.29 -44.61
C LEU A 536 -28.06 -2.84 -43.21
N LEU A 537 -29.21 -3.49 -43.05
CA LEU A 537 -29.60 -4.17 -41.82
C LEU A 537 -28.63 -5.32 -41.51
N ALA A 538 -28.28 -6.16 -42.48
CA ALA A 538 -27.31 -7.24 -42.33
C ALA A 538 -25.88 -6.75 -42.02
N SER A 539 -25.52 -5.51 -42.40
CA SER A 539 -24.31 -4.84 -41.91
C SER A 539 -24.45 -4.43 -40.44
N LYS A 540 -25.54 -3.74 -40.09
CA LYS A 540 -25.77 -3.26 -38.72
C LYS A 540 -25.93 -4.40 -37.72
N GLU A 541 -26.48 -5.55 -38.13
CA GLU A 541 -26.52 -6.77 -37.32
C GLU A 541 -25.13 -7.42 -37.12
N ARG A 542 -24.19 -7.25 -38.05
CA ARG A 542 -22.79 -7.69 -37.85
C ARG A 542 -22.08 -6.74 -36.89
N GLU A 543 -22.18 -5.44 -37.13
CA GLU A 543 -21.65 -4.39 -36.23
C GLU A 543 -22.18 -4.56 -34.79
N CYS A 544 -23.47 -4.80 -34.61
CA CYS A 544 -24.07 -5.06 -33.29
C CYS A 544 -23.53 -6.33 -32.62
N ARG A 545 -23.28 -7.41 -33.37
CA ARG A 545 -22.66 -8.64 -32.84
C ARG A 545 -21.19 -8.40 -32.45
N GLU A 546 -20.43 -7.70 -33.30
CA GLU A 546 -19.04 -7.35 -33.03
C GLU A 546 -18.89 -6.44 -31.81
N LEU A 547 -19.81 -5.48 -31.63
CA LEU A 547 -19.90 -4.62 -30.44
C LEU A 547 -20.32 -5.41 -29.18
N GLN A 548 -21.26 -6.34 -29.28
CA GLN A 548 -21.63 -7.23 -28.17
C GLN A 548 -20.46 -8.14 -27.76
N GLU A 549 -19.72 -8.69 -28.71
CA GLU A 549 -18.55 -9.53 -28.45
C GLU A 549 -17.32 -8.73 -28.00
N SER A 550 -17.18 -7.47 -28.43
CA SER A 550 -16.24 -6.51 -27.85
C SER A 550 -16.59 -6.27 -26.38
N ARG A 551 -17.84 -5.91 -26.06
CA ARG A 551 -18.33 -5.73 -24.69
C ARG A 551 -18.14 -7.00 -23.84
N ARG A 552 -18.38 -8.20 -24.38
CA ARG A 552 -18.15 -9.49 -23.70
C ARG A 552 -16.67 -9.68 -23.34
N ARG A 553 -15.75 -9.38 -24.27
CA ARG A 553 -14.31 -9.44 -24.03
C ARG A 553 -13.87 -8.44 -22.95
N MET A 554 -14.40 -7.20 -23.00
CA MET A 554 -14.12 -6.19 -21.96
C MET A 554 -14.69 -6.56 -20.59
N SER A 555 -15.85 -7.23 -20.52
CA SER A 555 -16.44 -7.74 -19.27
C SER A 555 -15.52 -8.78 -18.64
N ILE A 556 -15.14 -9.81 -19.40
CA ILE A 556 -14.22 -10.87 -18.93
C ILE A 556 -12.87 -10.28 -18.51
N GLN A 557 -12.38 -9.24 -19.20
CA GLN A 557 -11.16 -8.55 -18.79
C GLN A 557 -11.34 -7.79 -17.48
N ALA A 558 -12.46 -7.08 -17.28
CA ALA A 558 -12.78 -6.41 -16.02
C ALA A 558 -12.93 -7.42 -14.87
N GLU A 559 -13.65 -8.53 -15.07
CA GLU A 559 -13.78 -9.64 -14.13
C GLU A 559 -12.40 -10.22 -13.74
N SER A 560 -11.49 -10.36 -14.70
CA SER A 560 -10.11 -10.81 -14.43
C SER A 560 -9.29 -9.78 -13.64
N TRP A 561 -9.54 -8.48 -13.82
CA TRP A 561 -8.91 -7.41 -13.04
C TRP A 561 -9.46 -7.34 -11.62
N GLU A 562 -10.78 -7.52 -11.43
CA GLU A 562 -11.40 -7.60 -10.10
C GLU A 562 -10.92 -8.83 -9.32
N GLU A 563 -10.68 -9.95 -10.01
CA GLU A 563 -10.06 -11.15 -9.43
C GLU A 563 -8.62 -10.89 -9.00
N GLN A 564 -7.78 -10.30 -9.88
CA GLN A 564 -6.40 -9.94 -9.53
C GLN A 564 -6.32 -8.90 -8.40
N ALA A 565 -7.25 -7.94 -8.36
CA ALA A 565 -7.35 -6.98 -7.27
C ALA A 565 -7.69 -7.66 -5.93
N ARG A 566 -8.69 -8.56 -5.90
CA ARG A 566 -9.05 -9.33 -4.69
C ARG A 566 -7.91 -10.25 -4.23
N GLN A 567 -7.15 -10.84 -5.15
CA GLN A 567 -5.97 -11.63 -4.81
C GLN A 567 -4.85 -10.77 -4.20
N ALA A 568 -4.58 -9.58 -4.78
CA ALA A 568 -3.63 -8.62 -4.22
C ALA A 568 -4.07 -8.08 -2.85
N GLU A 569 -5.37 -7.81 -2.64
CA GLU A 569 -5.92 -7.44 -1.33
C GLU A 569 -5.76 -8.57 -0.29
N GLY A 570 -5.94 -9.83 -0.71
CA GLY A 570 -5.68 -11.03 0.08
C GLY A 570 -4.24 -11.09 0.57
N VAL A 571 -3.27 -11.13 -0.35
CA VAL A 571 -1.83 -11.15 -0.04
C VAL A 571 -1.42 -9.93 0.81
N ALA A 572 -1.94 -8.74 0.50
CA ALA A 572 -1.68 -7.55 1.29
C ALA A 572 -2.30 -7.64 2.71
N SER A 573 -3.34 -8.44 2.93
CA SER A 573 -3.92 -8.69 4.26
C SER A 573 -3.12 -9.71 5.06
N GLU A 574 -2.59 -10.74 4.40
CA GLU A 574 -1.68 -11.73 4.98
C GLU A 574 -0.36 -11.07 5.42
N MET A 575 0.27 -10.29 4.54
CA MET A 575 1.47 -9.51 4.87
C MET A 575 1.24 -8.50 6.02
N ARG A 576 0.03 -7.94 6.14
CA ARG A 576 -0.33 -7.08 7.29
C ARG A 576 -0.42 -7.86 8.61
N LEU A 577 -0.88 -9.11 8.56
CA LEU A 577 -0.91 -10.00 9.73
C LEU A 577 0.50 -10.48 10.11
N GLU A 578 1.34 -10.85 9.13
CA GLU A 578 2.75 -11.22 9.35
C GLU A 578 3.59 -10.06 9.89
N LEU A 579 3.37 -8.85 9.38
CA LEU A 579 4.00 -7.64 9.91
C LEU A 579 3.55 -7.40 11.36
N LEU A 580 2.26 -7.55 11.66
CA LEU A 580 1.73 -7.37 13.01
C LEU A 580 2.27 -8.42 14.00
N THR A 581 2.35 -9.70 13.63
CA THR A 581 2.96 -10.73 14.50
C THR A 581 4.43 -10.40 14.75
N SER A 582 5.19 -10.09 13.70
CA SER A 582 6.59 -9.68 13.76
C SER A 582 6.80 -8.43 14.64
N GLU A 583 5.90 -7.45 14.56
CA GLU A 583 5.89 -6.23 15.40
C GLU A 583 5.70 -6.59 16.89
N THR A 584 4.79 -7.52 17.21
CA THR A 584 4.63 -7.99 18.61
C THR A 584 5.82 -8.80 19.10
N GLU A 585 6.52 -9.53 18.23
CA GLU A 585 7.74 -10.28 18.59
C GLU A 585 8.92 -9.34 18.80
N ARG A 586 9.11 -8.37 17.90
CA ARG A 586 10.06 -7.26 18.05
C ARG A 586 9.82 -6.52 19.37
N GLN A 587 8.56 -6.30 19.77
CA GLN A 587 8.26 -5.67 21.05
C GLN A 587 8.59 -6.56 22.25
N LYS A 588 8.17 -7.83 22.27
CA LYS A 588 8.55 -8.79 23.33
C LYS A 588 10.07 -8.92 23.50
N LEU A 589 10.82 -8.88 22.39
CA LEU A 589 12.28 -8.89 22.41
C LEU A 589 12.86 -7.58 22.95
N LYS A 590 12.28 -6.42 22.60
CA LYS A 590 12.66 -5.11 23.16
C LYS A 590 12.43 -5.05 24.67
N ASP A 591 11.25 -5.47 25.14
CA ASP A 591 10.91 -5.53 26.57
C ASP A 591 11.90 -6.44 27.34
N LYS A 592 12.32 -7.54 26.72
CA LYS A 592 13.33 -8.46 27.28
C LYS A 592 14.74 -7.86 27.30
N VAL A 593 15.13 -7.08 26.29
CA VAL A 593 16.42 -6.36 26.29
C VAL A 593 16.42 -5.29 27.38
N GLU A 594 15.37 -4.48 27.49
CA GLU A 594 15.26 -3.45 28.54
C GLU A 594 15.29 -4.06 29.95
N GLY A 595 14.67 -5.22 30.16
CA GLY A 595 14.76 -5.96 31.43
C GLY A 595 16.17 -6.49 31.74
N LEU A 596 16.94 -6.92 30.72
CA LEU A 596 18.33 -7.34 30.88
C LEU A 596 19.28 -6.15 31.11
N GLU A 597 19.05 -5.02 30.44
CA GLU A 597 19.79 -3.77 30.65
C GLU A 597 19.57 -3.21 32.07
N ALA A 598 18.33 -3.26 32.57
CA ALA A 598 18.02 -2.89 33.95
C ALA A 598 18.75 -3.77 34.97
N SER A 599 18.72 -5.10 34.78
CA SER A 599 19.42 -6.06 35.66
C SER A 599 20.94 -5.90 35.59
N LEU A 600 21.50 -5.62 34.42
CA LEU A 600 22.93 -5.32 34.25
C LEU A 600 23.32 -4.01 34.96
N GLN A 601 22.50 -2.96 34.86
CA GLN A 601 22.78 -1.70 35.54
C GLN A 601 22.63 -1.82 37.08
N GLU A 602 21.71 -2.64 37.56
CA GLU A 602 21.62 -3.02 38.98
C GLU A 602 22.90 -3.75 39.43
N ALA A 603 23.35 -4.77 38.69
CA ALA A 603 24.59 -5.50 38.97
C ALA A 603 25.83 -4.58 38.97
N LEU A 604 25.94 -3.66 37.99
CA LEU A 604 26.99 -2.65 37.95
C LEU A 604 26.92 -1.65 39.13
N SER A 605 25.72 -1.35 39.65
CA SER A 605 25.56 -0.53 40.86
C SER A 605 26.02 -1.27 42.13
N ALA A 606 25.72 -2.57 42.22
CA ALA A 606 26.19 -3.44 43.29
C ALA A 606 27.72 -3.62 43.25
N GLU A 607 28.31 -3.78 42.06
CA GLU A 607 29.76 -3.87 41.87
C GLU A 607 30.47 -2.58 42.31
N ARG A 608 29.96 -1.40 41.92
CA ARG A 608 30.48 -0.10 42.38
C ARG A 608 30.41 0.04 43.91
N SER A 609 29.33 -0.44 44.54
CA SER A 609 29.19 -0.48 46.00
C SER A 609 30.22 -1.40 46.65
N ALA A 610 30.38 -2.63 46.13
CA ALA A 610 31.37 -3.60 46.62
C ALA A 610 32.81 -3.08 46.46
N ASN A 611 33.16 -2.49 45.32
CA ASN A 611 34.48 -1.87 45.09
C ASN A 611 34.74 -0.69 46.05
N SER A 612 33.70 0.08 46.43
CA SER A 612 33.80 1.12 47.46
C SER A 612 34.06 0.52 48.85
N GLN A 613 33.37 -0.58 49.20
CA GLN A 613 33.60 -1.32 50.46
C GLN A 613 35.00 -1.92 50.53
N VAL A 614 35.47 -2.57 49.45
CA VAL A 614 36.86 -3.08 49.34
C VAL A 614 37.87 -1.94 49.48
N SER A 615 37.62 -0.78 48.85
CA SER A 615 38.47 0.41 48.98
C SER A 615 38.48 0.98 50.41
N GLN A 616 37.38 0.85 51.16
CA GLN A 616 37.31 1.23 52.57
C GLN A 616 38.05 0.21 53.46
N LEU A 617 37.86 -1.09 53.23
CA LEU A 617 38.55 -2.15 53.96
C LEU A 617 40.07 -2.08 53.75
N ASN A 618 40.54 -1.83 52.53
CA ASN A 618 41.95 -1.62 52.24
C ASN A 618 42.53 -0.40 52.98
N ARG A 619 41.77 0.69 53.13
CA ARG A 619 42.21 1.84 53.95
C ARG A 619 42.33 1.48 55.43
N SER A 620 41.37 0.75 56.00
CA SER A 620 41.46 0.28 57.40
C SER A 620 42.56 -0.77 57.60
N LEU A 621 42.84 -1.61 56.61
CA LEU A 621 43.95 -2.57 56.65
C LEU A 621 45.29 -1.84 56.65
N LEU A 622 45.50 -0.89 55.73
CA LEU A 622 46.72 -0.08 55.70
C LEU A 622 46.92 0.73 56.99
N GLN A 623 45.85 1.23 57.61
CA GLN A 623 45.92 1.87 58.92
C GLN A 623 46.36 0.88 60.01
N ALA A 624 45.75 -0.32 60.07
CA ALA A 624 46.13 -1.34 61.05
C ALA A 624 47.55 -1.90 60.83
N GLU A 625 48.01 -1.97 59.58
CA GLU A 625 49.39 -2.32 59.22
C GLU A 625 50.39 -1.23 59.66
N GLU A 626 50.04 0.05 59.53
CA GLU A 626 50.86 1.18 60.00
C GLU A 626 50.87 1.28 61.53
N GLU A 627 49.73 1.08 62.21
CA GLU A 627 49.64 0.97 63.67
C GLU A 627 50.48 -0.20 64.19
N LEU A 628 50.44 -1.36 63.51
CA LEU A 628 51.30 -2.50 63.81
C LEU A 628 52.79 -2.19 63.56
N ARG A 629 53.12 -1.47 62.49
CA ARG A 629 54.50 -1.04 62.18
C ARG A 629 55.02 -0.05 63.23
N GLN A 630 54.18 0.88 63.69
CA GLN A 630 54.50 1.79 64.79
C GLN A 630 54.73 1.02 66.09
N ALA A 631 53.80 0.15 66.50
CA ALA A 631 53.93 -0.67 67.70
C ALA A 631 55.17 -1.61 67.66
N GLN A 632 55.55 -2.11 66.48
CA GLN A 632 56.82 -2.83 66.29
C GLN A 632 58.03 -1.91 66.52
N SER A 633 58.03 -0.68 65.99
CA SER A 633 59.11 0.27 66.21
C SER A 633 59.24 0.68 67.68
N GLU A 634 58.14 0.96 68.36
CA GLU A 634 58.07 1.26 69.80
C GLU A 634 58.57 0.07 70.63
N ARG A 635 58.18 -1.16 70.29
CA ARG A 635 58.73 -2.38 70.89
C ARG A 635 60.24 -2.48 70.71
N THR A 636 60.79 -2.20 69.52
CA THR A 636 62.25 -2.25 69.31
C THR A 636 63.00 -1.16 70.09
N ALA A 637 62.41 0.04 70.22
CA ALA A 637 62.96 1.10 71.06
C ALA A 637 62.95 0.68 72.55
N ALA A 638 61.82 0.17 73.06
CA ALA A 638 61.71 -0.33 74.43
C ALA A 638 62.66 -1.52 74.70
N GLN A 639 62.89 -2.39 73.72
CA GLN A 639 63.91 -3.45 73.80
C GLN A 639 65.34 -2.88 73.86
N SER A 640 65.62 -1.78 73.15
CA SER A 640 66.92 -1.09 73.24
C SER A 640 67.13 -0.42 74.61
N GLU A 641 66.11 0.25 75.17
CA GLU A 641 66.20 0.82 76.52
C GLU A 641 66.29 -0.27 77.61
N LEU A 642 65.60 -1.40 77.44
CA LEU A 642 65.77 -2.56 78.32
C LEU A 642 67.19 -3.12 78.27
N GLU A 643 67.83 -3.12 77.10
CA GLU A 643 69.20 -3.60 76.96
C GLU A 643 70.24 -2.60 77.50
N LYS A 644 70.03 -1.29 77.31
CA LYS A 644 70.84 -0.24 77.95
C LYS A 644 70.73 -0.31 79.48
N THR A 645 69.53 -0.48 80.02
CA THR A 645 69.32 -0.59 81.48
C THR A 645 69.94 -1.86 82.05
N ARG A 646 69.86 -3.02 81.36
CA ARG A 646 70.63 -4.22 81.72
C ARG A 646 72.13 -3.98 81.75
N GLN A 647 72.68 -3.31 80.74
CA GLN A 647 74.12 -2.98 80.68
C GLN A 647 74.53 -1.99 81.78
N LEU A 648 73.63 -1.10 82.21
CA LEU A 648 73.85 -0.25 83.38
C LEU A 648 73.79 -1.05 84.70
N CYS A 649 72.86 -2.01 84.83
CA CYS A 649 72.83 -2.91 86.00
C CYS A 649 74.12 -3.74 86.10
N ILE A 650 74.59 -4.34 85.00
CA ILE A 650 75.87 -5.07 84.97
C ILE A 650 77.01 -4.17 85.42
N LYS A 651 77.16 -2.96 84.86
CA LYS A 651 78.21 -2.01 85.27
C LYS A 651 78.10 -1.56 86.73
N LEU A 652 76.88 -1.48 87.27
CA LEU A 652 76.65 -1.15 88.67
C LEU A 652 77.06 -2.32 89.57
N ASP A 653 76.72 -3.56 89.20
CA ASP A 653 77.17 -4.76 89.93
C ASP A 653 78.69 -4.95 89.83
N ASP A 654 79.31 -4.75 88.65
CA ASP A 654 80.78 -4.71 88.48
C ASP A 654 81.41 -3.69 89.45
N SER A 655 80.86 -2.46 89.50
CA SER A 655 81.36 -1.40 90.39
C SER A 655 81.13 -1.73 91.87
N LYS A 656 80.06 -2.44 92.20
CA LYS A 656 79.74 -2.91 93.56
C LYS A 656 80.70 -4.01 94.00
N GLU A 657 81.05 -4.94 93.11
CA GLU A 657 82.06 -5.96 93.39
C GLU A 657 83.46 -5.35 93.58
N LEU A 658 83.83 -4.34 92.79
CA LEU A 658 85.08 -3.59 92.99
C LEU A 658 85.11 -2.89 94.36
N VAL A 659 84.04 -2.17 94.74
CA VAL A 659 83.95 -1.52 96.07
C VAL A 659 83.95 -2.54 97.22
N LEU A 660 83.37 -3.74 97.02
CA LEU A 660 83.45 -4.83 97.99
C LEU A 660 84.89 -5.39 98.13
N GLN A 661 85.63 -5.51 97.02
CA GLN A 661 87.04 -5.91 97.05
C GLN A 661 87.93 -4.85 97.74
N GLU A 662 87.69 -3.56 97.49
CA GLU A 662 88.36 -2.47 98.21
C GLU A 662 88.05 -2.50 99.71
N LEU A 663 86.79 -2.75 100.09
CA LEU A 663 86.35 -2.86 101.48
C LEU A 663 86.99 -4.04 102.21
N ASP A 664 87.03 -5.23 101.59
CA ASP A 664 87.68 -6.41 102.17
C ASP A 664 89.21 -6.26 102.20
N SER A 665 89.81 -5.53 101.25
CA SER A 665 91.23 -5.15 101.30
C SER A 665 91.52 -4.25 102.51
N CYS A 666 90.78 -3.15 102.67
CA CYS A 666 90.89 -2.26 103.84
C CYS A 666 90.63 -2.99 105.16
N ARG A 667 89.67 -3.93 105.17
CA ARG A 667 89.40 -4.79 106.33
C ARG A 667 90.58 -5.69 106.66
N SER A 668 91.22 -6.30 105.65
CA SER A 668 92.39 -7.15 105.85
C SER A 668 93.59 -6.37 106.40
N GLU A 669 93.77 -5.12 105.96
CA GLU A 669 94.76 -4.19 106.51
C GLU A 669 94.45 -3.81 107.97
N VAL A 670 93.20 -3.49 108.29
CA VAL A 670 92.75 -3.26 109.68
C VAL A 670 92.95 -4.51 110.55
N GLU A 671 92.76 -5.72 110.02
CA GLU A 671 93.05 -6.97 110.74
C GLU A 671 94.56 -7.24 110.89
N LEU A 672 95.41 -6.78 109.97
CA LEU A 672 96.87 -6.81 110.10
C LEU A 672 97.35 -5.82 111.18
N LEU A 673 96.88 -4.57 111.12
CA LEU A 673 97.17 -3.52 112.11
C LEU A 673 96.70 -3.92 113.51
N ARG A 674 95.55 -4.60 113.63
CA ARG A 674 95.09 -5.20 114.89
C ARG A 674 96.03 -6.28 115.42
N LYS A 675 96.57 -7.15 114.55
CA LYS A 675 97.56 -8.16 114.95
C LYS A 675 98.87 -7.52 115.43
N GLN A 676 99.36 -6.51 114.70
CA GLN A 676 100.54 -5.73 115.10
C GLN A 676 100.35 -5.01 116.45
N LEU A 677 99.19 -4.37 116.66
CA LEU A 677 98.85 -3.75 117.94
C LEU A 677 98.78 -4.77 119.10
N VAL A 678 98.41 -6.03 118.84
CA VAL A 678 98.45 -7.09 119.85
C VAL A 678 99.89 -7.53 120.15
N THR A 679 100.78 -7.63 119.16
CA THR A 679 102.19 -7.95 119.41
C THR A 679 102.92 -6.83 120.16
N GLU A 680 102.67 -5.56 119.85
CA GLU A 680 103.21 -4.43 120.62
C GLU A 680 102.67 -4.38 122.06
N ARG A 681 101.40 -4.77 122.28
CA ARG A 681 100.84 -4.89 123.63
C ARG A 681 101.42 -6.06 124.44
N LEU A 682 102.00 -7.06 123.77
CA LEU A 682 102.72 -8.15 124.44
C LEU A 682 104.17 -7.74 124.76
N SER A 683 104.89 -7.15 123.80
CA SER A 683 106.26 -6.66 124.04
C SER A 683 106.32 -5.60 125.15
N LEU A 684 105.32 -4.72 125.23
CA LEU A 684 105.17 -3.77 126.34
C LEU A 684 104.97 -4.47 127.70
N ARG A 685 104.18 -5.54 127.77
CA ARG A 685 104.00 -6.32 129.01
C ARG A 685 105.28 -7.05 129.43
N ASP A 686 106.04 -7.57 128.47
CA ASP A 686 107.32 -8.23 128.75
C ASP A 686 108.35 -7.21 129.28
N LEU A 687 108.35 -5.99 128.75
CA LEU A 687 109.13 -4.86 129.25
C LEU A 687 108.68 -4.41 130.66
N GLU A 688 107.37 -4.29 130.91
CA GLU A 688 106.80 -3.99 132.22
C GLU A 688 107.21 -5.06 133.26
N ALA A 689 107.13 -6.34 132.91
CA ALA A 689 107.54 -7.46 133.77
C ALA A 689 109.05 -7.43 134.07
N MET A 690 109.90 -7.16 133.07
CA MET A 690 111.34 -6.99 133.29
C MET A 690 111.64 -5.80 134.22
N LEU A 691 110.99 -4.65 134.02
CA LEU A 691 111.14 -3.47 134.88
C LEU A 691 110.70 -3.74 136.33
N MET A 692 109.62 -4.48 136.54
CA MET A 692 109.21 -4.93 137.88
C MET A 692 110.27 -5.83 138.52
N SER A 693 110.81 -6.80 137.78
CA SER A 693 111.87 -7.70 138.29
C SER A 693 113.18 -6.99 138.64
N LEU A 694 113.46 -5.83 138.01
CA LEU A 694 114.62 -5.00 138.32
C LEU A 694 114.39 -4.20 139.60
N ARG A 695 113.23 -3.54 139.74
CA ARG A 695 112.85 -2.81 140.97
C ARG A 695 112.85 -3.70 142.21
N GLU A 696 112.36 -4.93 142.07
CA GLU A 696 112.32 -5.90 143.17
C GLU A 696 113.73 -6.37 143.58
N LYS A 697 114.65 -6.53 142.62
CA LYS A 697 116.08 -6.77 142.90
C LYS A 697 116.75 -5.59 143.59
N GLU A 698 116.47 -4.35 143.18
CA GLU A 698 116.99 -3.14 143.85
C GLU A 698 116.49 -3.05 145.29
N HIS A 699 115.20 -3.32 145.53
CA HIS A 699 114.64 -3.33 146.88
C HIS A 699 115.29 -4.39 147.78
N GLN A 700 115.52 -5.60 147.26
CA GLN A 700 116.22 -6.66 147.99
C GLN A 700 117.68 -6.32 148.30
N GLN A 701 118.38 -5.61 147.40
CA GLN A 701 119.74 -5.11 147.64
C GLN A 701 119.78 -4.05 148.74
N LEU A 702 118.81 -3.12 148.76
CA LEU A 702 118.69 -2.10 149.79
C LEU A 702 118.48 -2.71 151.18
N LEU A 703 117.55 -3.67 151.33
CA LEU A 703 117.31 -4.38 152.59
C LEU A 703 118.59 -5.06 153.11
N ASN A 704 119.25 -5.87 152.27
CA ASN A 704 120.50 -6.55 152.62
C ASN A 704 121.63 -5.56 153.02
N SER A 705 121.66 -4.36 152.43
CA SER A 705 122.61 -3.31 152.80
C SER A 705 122.31 -2.71 154.18
N GLN A 706 121.02 -2.54 154.51
CA GLN A 706 120.58 -1.94 155.77
C GLN A 706 120.79 -2.88 156.96
N GLU A 707 120.62 -4.20 156.78
CA GLU A 707 120.98 -5.21 157.77
C GLU A 707 122.48 -5.18 158.11
N ARG A 708 123.35 -5.15 157.08
CA ARG A 708 124.80 -4.99 157.26
C ARG A 708 125.15 -3.69 158.00
N GLN A 709 124.40 -2.62 157.74
CA GLN A 709 124.58 -1.32 158.39
C GLN A 709 124.28 -1.40 159.91
N THR A 710 123.23 -2.13 160.32
CA THR A 710 122.85 -2.26 161.74
C THR A 710 123.78 -3.21 162.50
N GLU A 711 124.23 -4.31 161.88
CA GLU A 711 125.28 -5.18 162.47
C GLU A 711 126.57 -4.39 162.76
N LEU A 712 127.04 -3.59 161.79
CA LEU A 712 128.24 -2.76 161.95
C LEU A 712 128.08 -1.69 163.05
N GLN A 713 126.88 -1.14 163.23
CA GLN A 713 126.63 -0.20 164.32
C GLN A 713 126.68 -0.89 165.69
N LEU A 714 126.01 -2.04 165.83
CA LEU A 714 126.01 -2.84 167.06
C LEU A 714 127.42 -3.28 167.48
N LEU A 715 128.33 -3.50 166.53
CA LEU A 715 129.73 -3.80 166.79
C LEU A 715 130.54 -2.57 167.24
N ARG A 716 130.27 -1.38 166.69
CA ARG A 716 130.91 -0.12 167.13
C ARG A 716 130.54 0.25 168.56
N ASP A 717 129.27 0.11 168.94
CA ASP A 717 128.79 0.46 170.27
C ASP A 717 129.40 -0.46 171.35
N LYS A 718 129.63 -1.73 171.01
CA LYS A 718 130.36 -2.70 171.85
C LYS A 718 131.86 -2.35 172.00
N LEU A 719 132.50 -1.88 170.94
CA LEU A 719 133.91 -1.44 171.01
C LEU A 719 134.05 -0.20 171.92
N SER A 720 133.21 0.81 171.70
CA SER A 720 133.18 2.04 172.50
C SER A 720 132.98 1.75 174.00
N THR A 721 132.07 0.85 174.36
CA THR A 721 131.86 0.48 175.78
C THR A 721 133.07 -0.22 176.40
N ALA A 722 133.80 -1.05 175.65
CA ALA A 722 135.06 -1.66 176.12
C ALA A 722 136.19 -0.63 176.29
N GLU A 723 136.38 0.27 175.31
CA GLU A 723 137.39 1.34 175.36
C GLU A 723 137.18 2.27 176.56
N ASN A 724 135.92 2.62 176.86
CA ASN A 724 135.58 3.43 178.04
C ASN A 724 135.97 2.75 179.36
N ILE A 725 135.76 1.43 179.49
CA ILE A 725 136.16 0.65 180.69
C ILE A 725 137.69 0.58 180.83
N VAL A 726 138.42 0.35 179.74
CA VAL A 726 139.90 0.40 179.77
C VAL A 726 140.40 1.79 180.17
N SER A 727 139.70 2.84 179.73
CA SER A 727 140.04 4.23 180.09
C SER A 727 139.81 4.54 181.57
N SER A 728 138.78 3.97 182.23
CA SER A 728 138.54 4.21 183.66
C SER A 728 139.56 3.45 184.52
N GLN A 729 139.78 2.16 184.24
CA GLN A 729 140.80 1.34 184.90
C GLN A 729 142.20 1.95 184.77
N SER A 730 142.54 2.52 183.61
CA SER A 730 143.82 3.22 183.40
C SER A 730 143.98 4.46 184.30
N ARG A 731 142.89 5.20 184.57
CA ARG A 731 142.91 6.34 185.50
C ARG A 731 143.06 5.89 186.96
N GLU A 732 142.44 4.79 187.36
CA GLU A 732 142.59 4.21 188.70
C GLU A 732 144.03 3.72 188.95
N VAL A 733 144.61 2.99 188.00
CA VAL A 733 146.03 2.54 188.06
C VAL A 733 146.99 3.73 188.13
N ALA A 734 146.70 4.83 187.41
CA ALA A 734 147.49 6.06 187.51
C ALA A 734 147.41 6.67 188.92
N GLN A 735 146.22 6.80 189.51
CA GLN A 735 146.05 7.33 190.87
C GLN A 735 146.77 6.48 191.93
N ILE A 736 146.72 5.15 191.82
CA ILE A 736 147.44 4.24 192.73
C ILE A 736 148.96 4.45 192.63
N ARG A 737 149.51 4.58 191.41
CA ARG A 737 150.94 4.84 191.20
C ARG A 737 151.38 6.18 191.79
N THR A 738 150.64 7.27 191.56
CA THR A 738 150.96 8.59 192.16
C THR A 738 150.96 8.52 193.68
N ARG A 739 150.02 7.77 194.28
CA ARG A 739 149.91 7.61 195.73
C ARG A 739 151.02 6.77 196.35
N SER A 740 151.61 5.83 195.59
CA SER A 740 152.82 5.10 195.99
C SER A 740 154.03 6.02 196.01
N ALA A 741 154.28 6.74 194.91
CA ALA A 741 155.42 7.64 194.76
C ALA A 741 155.43 8.78 195.81
N GLN A 742 154.25 9.25 196.23
CA GLN A 742 154.12 10.26 197.28
C GLN A 742 154.65 9.77 198.63
N LEU A 743 154.33 8.53 199.02
CA LEU A 743 154.75 7.96 200.31
C LEU A 743 156.23 7.52 200.32
N GLU A 744 156.76 7.11 199.16
CA GLU A 744 158.20 6.90 198.99
C GLU A 744 158.98 8.22 199.15
N ALA A 745 158.45 9.34 198.65
CA ALA A 745 159.06 10.66 198.84
C ALA A 745 159.10 11.11 200.31
N ASP A 746 158.03 10.85 201.08
CA ASP A 746 157.96 11.18 202.51
C ASP A 746 158.97 10.34 203.34
N LEU A 747 159.11 9.06 202.99
CA LEU A 747 160.10 8.15 203.58
C LEU A 747 161.55 8.55 203.24
N GLU A 748 161.77 9.15 202.07
CA GLU A 748 163.08 9.66 201.66
C GLU A 748 163.38 11.09 202.16
N MET A 749 162.35 11.87 202.54
CA MET A 749 162.49 13.16 203.21
C MET A 749 163.01 13.01 204.65
N THR A 750 162.40 12.11 205.42
CA THR A 750 162.77 11.86 206.83
C THR A 750 164.20 11.32 206.98
N LYS A 751 164.65 10.46 206.05
CA LYS A 751 166.06 10.03 205.97
C LYS A 751 167.04 11.20 205.77
N ARG A 752 166.68 12.22 204.99
CA ARG A 752 167.57 13.36 204.69
C ARG A 752 167.75 14.28 205.89
N GLN A 753 166.72 14.45 206.73
CA GLN A 753 166.82 15.24 207.97
C GLN A 753 167.74 14.57 209.01
N LEU A 754 167.79 13.23 209.04
CA LEU A 754 168.72 12.47 209.90
C LEU A 754 170.20 12.53 209.46
N SER A 755 170.49 13.05 208.26
CA SER A 755 171.83 13.05 207.67
C SER A 755 172.57 14.40 207.73
N THR A 756 171.86 15.52 207.87
CA THR A 756 172.46 16.86 207.90
C THR A 756 172.98 17.27 209.28
N GLU A 757 172.24 16.99 210.36
CA GLU A 757 172.61 17.36 211.75
C GLU A 757 173.79 16.57 212.34
N ARG A 758 174.28 15.52 211.64
CA ARG A 758 175.49 14.79 212.06
C ARG A 758 176.81 15.40 211.56
N PHE A 759 176.76 16.43 210.72
CA PHE A 759 177.95 16.91 210.00
C PHE A 759 178.62 18.14 210.63
N GLU A 760 178.00 18.78 211.62
CA GLU A 760 178.54 20.00 212.22
C GLU A 760 178.98 19.87 213.71
N ARG A 761 180.24 20.25 213.95
CA ARG A 761 180.63 21.10 215.08
C ARG A 761 180.39 20.61 216.52
N GLN A 762 180.81 19.38 216.82
CA GLN A 762 181.61 19.23 218.06
C GLN A 762 182.96 19.94 217.84
N GLY A 763 183.02 21.24 218.14
CA GLY A 763 184.21 22.08 217.89
C GLY A 763 184.44 23.21 218.91
N CYS A 764 183.44 23.49 219.75
CA CYS A 764 183.47 24.42 220.88
C CYS A 764 182.61 23.78 222.01
N HIS A 765 182.88 23.92 223.31
CA HIS A 765 183.90 24.73 223.99
C HIS A 765 183.80 26.22 223.60
N SER A 766 182.75 26.94 224.02
CA SER A 766 182.07 26.84 225.32
C SER A 766 180.59 26.44 225.32
N ILE A 767 180.22 25.66 226.35
CA ILE A 767 178.98 25.81 227.16
C ILE A 767 177.63 25.30 226.57
N LEU A 768 177.16 24.19 227.17
CA LEU A 768 175.77 23.83 227.54
C LEU A 768 174.70 23.64 226.43
N SER A 769 173.76 22.69 226.55
CA SER A 769 173.66 21.50 227.42
C SER A 769 172.49 20.60 227.01
N HIS A 770 172.48 19.36 227.52
CA HIS A 770 171.31 18.47 227.68
C HIS A 770 170.59 17.99 226.39
N LEU A 771 169.85 16.88 226.39
CA LEU A 771 169.81 15.65 227.21
C LEU A 771 168.99 14.65 226.39
N CYS A 772 169.36 13.36 226.40
CA CYS A 772 168.41 12.23 226.27
C CYS A 772 167.61 12.09 224.93
N ASP A 773 167.11 10.91 224.54
CA ASP A 773 167.41 9.57 225.06
C ASP A 773 167.18 8.46 224.02
N PHE A 774 167.76 7.28 224.30
CA PHE A 774 167.22 6.00 223.83
C PHE A 774 165.83 5.82 224.46
N PRO A 775 164.82 5.29 223.74
CA PRO A 775 164.66 3.84 223.80
C PRO A 775 164.15 3.22 222.46
N ILE A 776 164.13 1.91 222.19
CA ILE A 776 163.72 0.76 223.03
C ILE A 776 162.20 0.89 223.38
N CYS A 777 161.35 -0.12 223.28
CA CYS A 777 161.47 -1.44 222.66
C CYS A 777 160.11 -1.97 222.21
N ALA A 778 160.12 -3.25 221.84
CA ALA A 778 159.03 -4.21 221.71
C ALA A 778 158.02 -4.28 222.90
N LEU A 779 157.33 -5.43 223.01
CA LEU A 779 156.30 -5.80 224.00
C LEU A 779 154.93 -5.14 223.71
N GLU A 780 153.78 -5.76 224.02
CA GLU A 780 153.52 -7.06 224.66
C GLU A 780 152.31 -7.75 223.98
N ARG A 781 152.47 -9.00 223.49
CA ARG A 781 152.01 -10.27 224.09
C ARG A 781 150.48 -10.47 224.24
N ALA A 782 150.05 -11.65 223.80
CA ALA A 782 148.82 -12.37 224.20
C ALA A 782 147.48 -11.74 223.73
N VAL A 783 146.34 -12.44 223.68
CA VAL A 783 145.98 -13.77 224.21
C VAL A 783 145.30 -14.66 223.14
N GLN A 784 145.96 -15.79 222.83
CA GLN A 784 145.45 -17.18 222.69
C GLN A 784 144.15 -17.58 221.94
N GLU A 785 144.23 -18.80 221.39
CA GLU A 785 143.19 -19.84 221.24
C GLU A 785 142.19 -19.90 220.05
N LEU A 786 142.48 -20.91 219.20
CA LEU A 786 141.53 -21.80 218.51
C LEU A 786 140.52 -21.19 217.52
N ARG A 787 140.97 -20.24 216.69
CA ARG A 787 140.36 -20.00 215.36
C ARG A 787 141.42 -19.89 214.25
N ARG A 788 141.25 -20.38 213.00
CA ARG A 788 140.08 -20.71 212.13
C ARG A 788 139.62 -19.56 211.23
N GLN A 789 139.89 -19.73 209.93
CA GLN A 789 139.22 -19.16 208.74
C GLN A 789 139.27 -17.63 208.54
N GLY A 790 139.85 -17.23 207.41
CA GLY A 790 139.77 -15.86 206.85
C GLY A 790 140.13 -15.80 205.35
N LEU A 791 140.14 -16.93 204.64
CA LEU A 791 140.60 -17.04 203.25
C LEU A 791 139.46 -16.76 202.26
N SER A 792 138.90 -15.55 202.36
CA SER A 792 137.89 -14.99 201.46
C SER A 792 137.70 -13.49 201.74
N THR A 793 137.85 -12.69 200.67
CA THR A 793 136.97 -11.56 200.28
C THR A 793 136.64 -10.40 201.25
N ALA A 794 136.51 -9.21 200.65
CA ALA A 794 135.65 -8.09 201.10
C ALA A 794 136.19 -7.27 202.30
N LEU A 795 135.68 -6.06 202.64
CA LEU A 795 134.34 -5.48 202.47
C LEU A 795 134.32 -3.98 202.11
N ARG A 796 133.72 -3.64 200.96
CA ARG A 796 133.03 -2.35 200.68
C ARG A 796 132.23 -2.47 199.38
N PRO A 797 131.10 -1.75 199.23
CA PRO A 797 129.92 -1.77 200.10
C PRO A 797 128.67 -2.28 199.32
N SER A 798 127.99 -3.31 199.82
CA SER A 798 126.73 -3.19 200.60
C SER A 798 125.44 -3.19 199.77
N SER A 799 124.63 -4.25 199.91
CA SER A 799 123.21 -4.30 199.51
C SER A 799 122.36 -3.32 200.32
N PRO A 800 121.11 -3.05 199.90
CA PRO A 800 119.99 -3.56 200.71
C PRO A 800 118.68 -3.94 199.98
N LEU A 801 118.08 -5.05 200.46
CA LEU A 801 116.64 -5.30 200.68
C LEU A 801 115.65 -5.55 199.50
N ALA A 802 114.53 -6.21 199.86
CA ALA A 802 113.36 -6.66 199.06
C ALA A 802 113.66 -7.66 197.92
N HIS A 803 113.20 -8.92 197.89
CA HIS A 803 112.23 -9.67 198.73
C HIS A 803 110.76 -9.17 198.75
N ARG A 804 109.93 -9.64 197.81
CA ARG A 804 108.66 -10.34 198.13
C ARG A 804 108.04 -11.09 196.93
N SER A 805 107.25 -12.10 197.30
CA SER A 805 106.40 -13.07 196.59
C SER A 805 105.48 -12.52 195.47
N HIS A 806 104.93 -13.31 194.51
CA HIS A 806 104.35 -14.68 194.61
C HIS A 806 104.44 -15.56 193.32
N SER A 807 104.09 -16.85 193.50
CA SER A 807 103.87 -18.01 192.59
C SER A 807 102.73 -17.87 191.52
N PRO A 808 102.33 -18.91 190.72
CA PRO A 808 103.01 -20.09 190.07
C PRO A 808 102.53 -20.51 188.64
N ARG A 809 103.30 -21.33 187.85
CA ARG A 809 102.93 -22.71 187.32
C ARG A 809 103.80 -23.30 186.16
N THR A 810 103.62 -24.62 185.97
CA THR A 810 104.12 -25.71 185.06
C THR A 810 103.77 -25.62 183.55
N SER A 811 104.30 -26.36 182.54
CA SER A 811 105.42 -27.35 182.27
C SER A 811 105.32 -27.81 180.75
N TRP A 812 105.98 -28.81 180.09
CA TRP A 812 107.03 -29.84 180.34
C TRP A 812 107.56 -30.54 179.03
N SER A 813 108.80 -31.06 179.02
CA SER A 813 109.33 -32.35 178.41
C SER A 813 109.38 -32.70 176.88
N PRO A 814 110.20 -33.71 176.42
CA PRO A 814 110.78 -33.77 175.05
C PRO A 814 110.84 -35.16 174.28
N GLU A 815 111.60 -35.20 173.16
CA GLU A 815 112.43 -36.30 172.55
C GLU A 815 111.94 -37.30 171.43
N HIS A 816 112.87 -37.52 170.45
CA HIS A 816 113.24 -38.73 169.65
C HIS A 816 112.42 -39.40 168.48
N THR A 817 113.09 -39.50 167.30
CA THR A 817 113.35 -40.73 166.44
C THR A 817 112.34 -41.31 165.39
N TYR A 818 112.77 -41.29 164.11
CA TYR A 818 112.57 -42.19 162.91
C TYR A 818 111.21 -42.84 162.47
N HIS A 819 111.06 -42.93 161.12
CA HIS A 819 110.21 -43.82 160.27
C HIS A 819 108.65 -43.74 160.32
N GLY A 820 107.98 -43.69 159.15
CA GLY A 820 106.53 -43.96 159.02
C GLY A 820 105.87 -43.43 157.71
N PRO A 821 104.80 -44.06 157.14
CA PRO A 821 104.21 -43.65 155.84
C PRO A 821 102.65 -43.46 155.78
N SER A 822 102.19 -42.92 154.64
CA SER A 822 100.90 -43.15 153.93
C SER A 822 99.51 -42.80 154.54
N GLY A 823 98.71 -42.11 153.71
CA GLY A 823 97.23 -42.01 153.80
C GLY A 823 96.69 -40.88 154.71
N HIS A 824 95.40 -40.48 154.64
CA HIS A 824 94.33 -40.67 153.64
C HIS A 824 93.10 -39.80 154.07
N LEU A 825 92.28 -39.31 153.12
CA LEU A 825 90.83 -38.96 153.22
C LEU A 825 90.32 -37.53 152.88
N LEU A 826 89.05 -37.56 152.44
CA LEU A 826 88.02 -36.54 152.16
C LEU A 826 87.33 -36.06 153.49
N PRO A 827 86.29 -35.17 153.55
CA PRO A 827 85.26 -34.88 152.52
C PRO A 827 84.64 -33.44 152.50
N GLU A 828 83.47 -33.31 151.84
CA GLU A 828 82.36 -32.35 152.13
C GLU A 828 82.51 -30.83 151.78
N ARG A 829 81.46 -30.02 151.50
CA ARG A 829 80.06 -30.27 151.04
C ARG A 829 79.38 -28.97 150.51
N SER A 830 78.73 -29.03 149.33
CA SER A 830 77.40 -28.43 148.98
C SER A 830 77.02 -26.92 149.09
N LEU A 831 75.88 -26.59 148.42
CA LEU A 831 74.97 -25.41 148.53
C LEU A 831 75.37 -24.10 147.77
N GLU A 832 74.44 -23.31 147.15
CA GLU A 832 72.97 -23.46 146.99
C GLU A 832 72.36 -22.64 145.80
N ARG A 833 71.23 -23.11 145.21
CA ARG A 833 70.17 -22.40 144.40
C ARG A 833 70.55 -21.75 143.03
N SER A 834 69.68 -21.61 142.01
CA SER A 834 68.34 -22.20 141.67
C SER A 834 67.80 -21.69 140.30
N VAL A 835 66.73 -22.22 139.64
CA VAL A 835 66.17 -23.58 139.43
C VAL A 835 64.92 -23.49 138.47
N ILE A 836 64.46 -24.62 137.89
CA ILE A 836 63.12 -24.90 137.25
C ILE A 836 62.75 -24.26 135.88
N LEU A 837 62.77 -25.12 134.83
CA LEU A 837 61.64 -25.73 134.07
C LEU A 837 60.31 -24.98 133.72
N ARG A 838 59.83 -25.25 132.47
CA ARG A 838 58.43 -25.25 131.94
C ARG A 838 57.69 -23.91 131.71
N ASP A 839 56.68 -23.80 130.83
CA ASP A 839 56.35 -24.53 129.58
C ASP A 839 55.73 -23.53 128.54
N PRO A 840 54.45 -23.56 128.05
CA PRO A 840 54.19 -23.45 126.61
C PRO A 840 53.22 -22.31 126.15
N TYR A 841 53.03 -22.22 124.82
CA TYR A 841 52.25 -21.23 124.04
C TYR A 841 52.88 -19.82 123.97
N ASP A 842 52.74 -19.07 122.87
CA ASP A 842 52.05 -19.37 121.59
C ASP A 842 53.01 -19.85 120.47
#